data_AF-A0A0G0JMK3-F1
#
_entry.id   AF-A0A0G0JMK3-F1
#
_cell.length_a   1.000
_cell.length_b   1.000
_cell.length_c   1.000
_cell.angle_alpha   90.00
_cell.angle_beta   90.00
_cell.angle_gamma   90.00
#
_symmetry.space_group_name_H-M   'P 1'
#
loop_
_entity.id
_entity.type
_entity.pdbx_description
1 polymer ?
#
loop_
_entity_poly.entity_id
_entity_poly.type
_entity_poly.pdbx_seq_one_letter_code
_entity_poly.pdbx_strand_id
1 'polypeptide(L)'
;MSNQSKILNTIIQYFVYVLVFLFPLFFLPITRDFLIYSKFYFLSFVLFIVLLLSLGKFLLTRKFTWVHNLATQSLILIVLSYILSIVLMSPNKLQAIYNPQYGLVLVMSMVLLYFYASHVFIKAKISPILPIAVSGVLVSVFALIVMVDPFQSADIPAYWSFLSNTTFNTIGSSVHFIAFLLFVLIGSTLYMWRTYTRSKVVDDNNRIMLIILGVIVLFTLLALIFHVFILSQQILSDGMQIILPPFSLSWYAAVEVLKNPMTAIFGVGVDNFSSLFTQVRTVNYNLSDLWQINSFNTSRSTLLHVLTEQGILGIIGYCLLISLFLKNLKNVKLETAGMFLTSLAIMLILPPSAITFFLFFIALAMMAADIHKRKEHEEYIIDLSSLTPIFIGMIVIIMLVLGGTVYFMGRHFMAEYYFKRSLDAIADNSLQRLYENQARALQFNNNNEEFHQQFAQTNLLVANNLAAVDPKTLTDQDRQTIAQAIQAAIVEAKAATALNPQKVTNWQTLAGVYRQIVNVAENAPVWAVSAYQQSIVLDPRNPLLRLDLGGIYYLFENFDEAQKLFEQAVSLKPDWANAHYNLAWTYYKKGIFGSAVDQMQIVVGLLDAATQPEDYKAAQKNLDDFKKTYQTELEKLQQQQAAQGGTPQGTAPAAPSELNLPSPPATQLDQKIELPEDASPGANVQ
;
A
#
# COMPACT_ATOMS: atom_id res chain seq x y z
N MET A 1 5.74 -3.39 -48.02
CA MET A 1 4.88 -3.86 -46.91
C MET A 1 3.61 -4.45 -47.49
N SER A 2 3.23 -5.67 -47.12
CA SER A 2 1.96 -6.29 -47.54
C SER A 2 0.76 -5.47 -47.04
N ASN A 3 -0.38 -5.55 -47.74
CA ASN A 3 -1.59 -4.82 -47.34
C ASN A 3 -2.05 -5.21 -45.92
N GLN A 4 -1.87 -6.49 -45.56
CA GLN A 4 -2.16 -7.04 -44.23
C GLN A 4 -1.31 -6.39 -43.12
N SER A 5 -0.02 -6.12 -43.36
CA SER A 5 0.83 -5.43 -42.37
C SER A 5 0.41 -3.98 -42.12
N LYS A 6 -0.17 -3.30 -43.12
CA LYS A 6 -0.70 -1.93 -42.96
C LYS A 6 -1.94 -1.92 -42.08
N ILE A 7 -2.88 -2.84 -42.33
CA ILE A 7 -4.11 -3.01 -41.52
C ILE A 7 -3.74 -3.23 -40.05
N LEU A 8 -2.77 -4.11 -39.79
CA LEU A 8 -2.34 -4.44 -38.44
C LEU A 8 -1.75 -3.25 -37.68
N ASN A 9 -0.95 -2.41 -38.35
CA ASN A 9 -0.44 -1.17 -37.76
C ASN A 9 -1.58 -0.20 -37.41
N THR A 10 -2.59 -0.11 -38.27
CA THR A 10 -3.78 0.73 -38.02
C THR A 10 -4.56 0.22 -36.81
N ILE A 11 -4.75 -1.10 -36.67
CA ILE A 11 -5.41 -1.70 -35.49
C ILE A 11 -4.61 -1.39 -34.22
N ILE A 12 -3.29 -1.60 -34.22
CA ILE A 12 -2.41 -1.26 -33.07
C ILE A 12 -2.56 0.21 -32.69
N GLN A 13 -2.56 1.12 -33.67
CA GLN A 13 -2.78 2.54 -33.43
C GLN A 13 -4.09 2.81 -32.70
N TYR A 14 -5.20 2.19 -33.12
CA TYR A 14 -6.49 2.34 -32.43
C TYR A 14 -6.44 1.83 -30.99
N PHE A 15 -5.88 0.64 -30.73
CA PHE A 15 -5.76 0.11 -29.37
C PHE A 15 -4.96 1.03 -28.45
N VAL A 16 -3.86 1.62 -28.94
CA VAL A 16 -3.05 2.57 -28.16
C VAL A 16 -3.85 3.84 -27.83
N TYR A 17 -4.56 4.42 -28.80
CA TYR A 17 -5.40 5.60 -28.54
C TYR A 17 -6.55 5.30 -27.58
N VAL A 18 -7.21 4.15 -27.75
CA VAL A 18 -8.29 3.69 -26.86
C VAL A 18 -7.76 3.47 -25.44
N LEU A 19 -6.59 2.85 -25.29
CA LEU A 19 -5.93 2.66 -23.99
C LEU A 19 -5.67 4.02 -23.31
N VAL A 20 -5.06 4.97 -24.01
CA VAL A 20 -4.73 6.29 -23.47
C VAL A 20 -5.99 7.06 -23.07
N PHE A 21 -7.07 6.94 -23.85
CA PHE A 21 -8.36 7.56 -23.56
C PHE A 21 -9.10 6.92 -22.38
N LEU A 22 -9.18 5.58 -22.36
CA LEU A 22 -9.98 4.86 -21.36
C LEU A 22 -9.26 4.64 -20.04
N PHE A 23 -7.92 4.61 -20.00
CA PHE A 23 -7.19 4.27 -18.78
C PHE A 23 -7.58 5.13 -17.54
N PRO A 24 -7.76 6.46 -17.65
CA PRO A 24 -8.22 7.28 -16.52
C PRO A 24 -9.70 7.05 -16.14
N LEU A 25 -10.51 6.55 -17.08
CA LEU A 25 -11.94 6.29 -16.91
C LEU A 25 -12.24 4.86 -16.46
N PHE A 26 -11.29 3.94 -16.64
CA PHE A 26 -11.56 2.52 -16.53
C PHE A 26 -11.64 2.06 -15.07
N PHE A 27 -12.77 1.48 -14.71
CA PHE A 27 -12.97 0.72 -13.49
C PHE A 27 -14.06 -0.33 -13.70
N LEU A 28 -13.94 -1.46 -13.02
CA LEU A 28 -14.94 -2.52 -12.96
C LEU A 28 -15.09 -2.96 -11.50
N PRO A 29 -16.29 -2.93 -10.90
CA PRO A 29 -16.45 -3.25 -9.48
C PRO A 29 -16.36 -4.75 -9.15
N ILE A 30 -15.51 -5.51 -9.85
CA ILE A 30 -15.39 -6.98 -9.76
C ILE A 30 -14.16 -7.44 -8.97
N THR A 31 -13.35 -6.52 -8.47
CA THR A 31 -12.16 -6.77 -7.64
C THR A 31 -12.24 -5.99 -6.32
N ARG A 32 -11.43 -6.38 -5.31
CA ARG A 32 -11.45 -5.78 -3.96
C ARG A 32 -11.25 -4.27 -3.95
N ASP A 33 -10.19 -3.81 -4.60
CA ASP A 33 -10.02 -2.42 -5.00
C ASP A 33 -10.32 -2.34 -6.49
N PHE A 34 -11.54 -1.90 -6.78
CA PHE A 34 -12.06 -1.86 -8.15
C PHE A 34 -11.48 -0.73 -9.00
N LEU A 35 -10.78 0.25 -8.42
CA LEU A 35 -10.13 1.32 -9.17
C LEU A 35 -8.70 0.93 -9.57
N ILE A 36 -7.95 0.33 -8.64
CA ILE A 36 -6.53 0.00 -8.84
C ILE A 36 -6.39 -1.26 -9.70
N TYR A 37 -7.02 -2.36 -9.28
CA TYR A 37 -6.87 -3.65 -9.98
C TYR A 37 -7.48 -3.61 -11.38
N SER A 38 -8.62 -2.95 -11.56
CA SER A 38 -9.24 -2.80 -12.87
C SER A 38 -8.31 -2.12 -13.87
N LYS A 39 -7.64 -1.04 -13.48
CA LYS A 39 -6.67 -0.35 -14.35
C LYS A 39 -5.46 -1.23 -14.66
N PHE A 40 -4.96 -1.96 -13.67
CA PHE A 40 -3.86 -2.91 -13.83
C PHE A 40 -4.20 -4.01 -14.85
N TYR A 41 -5.36 -4.66 -14.72
CA TYR A 41 -5.81 -5.70 -15.66
C TYR A 41 -6.11 -5.12 -17.04
N PHE A 42 -6.78 -3.97 -17.12
CA PHE A 42 -7.09 -3.31 -18.39
C PHE A 42 -5.84 -2.97 -19.18
N LEU A 43 -4.86 -2.32 -18.54
CA LEU A 43 -3.59 -1.97 -19.16
C LEU A 43 -2.87 -3.22 -19.67
N SER A 44 -2.73 -4.23 -18.81
CA SER A 44 -2.03 -5.46 -19.15
C SER A 44 -2.72 -6.22 -20.28
N PHE A 45 -4.06 -6.28 -20.26
CA PHE A 45 -4.86 -6.97 -21.28
C PHE A 45 -4.79 -6.27 -22.64
N VAL A 46 -4.94 -4.95 -22.68
CA VAL A 46 -4.85 -4.20 -23.96
C VAL A 46 -3.45 -4.32 -24.55
N LEU A 47 -2.40 -4.21 -23.73
CA LEU A 47 -1.02 -4.37 -24.21
C LEU A 47 -0.71 -5.81 -24.62
N PHE A 48 -1.30 -6.81 -23.97
CA PHE A 48 -1.23 -8.19 -24.42
C PHE A 48 -1.83 -8.38 -25.81
N ILE A 49 -3.00 -7.78 -26.10
CA ILE A 49 -3.57 -7.78 -27.45
C ILE A 49 -2.63 -7.09 -28.45
N VAL A 50 -2.07 -5.94 -28.09
CA VAL A 50 -1.09 -5.24 -28.93
C VAL A 50 0.14 -6.10 -29.21
N LEU A 51 0.64 -6.86 -28.23
CA LEU A 51 1.74 -7.82 -28.42
C LEU A 51 1.35 -8.96 -29.37
N LEU A 52 0.15 -9.52 -29.27
CA LEU A 52 -0.36 -10.54 -30.19
C LEU A 52 -0.45 -10.01 -31.63
N LEU A 53 -0.93 -8.78 -31.79
CA LEU A 53 -0.97 -8.11 -33.09
C LEU A 53 0.44 -7.88 -33.63
N SER A 54 1.39 -7.46 -32.79
CA SER A 54 2.80 -7.33 -33.17
C SER A 54 3.43 -8.67 -33.56
N LEU A 55 3.08 -9.77 -32.88
CA LEU A 55 3.50 -11.11 -33.25
C LEU A 55 2.94 -11.50 -34.62
N GLY A 56 1.66 -11.26 -34.88
CA GLY A 56 1.06 -11.46 -36.21
C GLY A 56 1.79 -10.69 -37.31
N LYS A 57 2.22 -9.46 -37.02
CA LYS A 57 3.01 -8.65 -37.96
C LYS A 57 4.37 -9.29 -38.21
N PHE A 58 5.06 -9.71 -37.15
CA PHE A 58 6.36 -10.37 -37.22
C PHE A 58 6.29 -11.68 -38.03
N LEU A 59 5.22 -12.47 -37.86
CA LEU A 59 4.98 -13.70 -38.63
C LEU A 59 4.81 -13.43 -40.14
N LEU A 60 4.10 -12.35 -40.50
CA LEU A 60 3.87 -11.97 -41.89
C LEU A 60 5.10 -11.36 -42.56
N THR A 61 5.89 -10.56 -41.83
CA THR A 61 7.01 -9.83 -42.42
C THR A 61 8.33 -10.58 -42.31
N ARG A 62 8.49 -11.49 -41.34
CA ARG A 62 9.76 -12.09 -40.90
C ARG A 62 10.85 -11.05 -40.59
N LYS A 63 10.44 -9.83 -40.25
CA LYS A 63 11.34 -8.69 -39.97
C LYS A 63 11.18 -8.27 -38.53
N PHE A 64 12.30 -8.23 -37.81
CA PHE A 64 12.38 -7.67 -36.47
C PHE A 64 12.96 -6.25 -36.54
N THR A 65 12.27 -5.29 -35.93
CA THR A 65 12.72 -3.89 -35.88
C THR A 65 13.12 -3.53 -34.46
N TRP A 66 14.33 -3.00 -34.29
CA TRP A 66 14.87 -2.61 -32.99
C TRP A 66 15.38 -1.17 -33.02
N VAL A 67 14.99 -0.39 -32.00
CA VAL A 67 15.44 0.99 -31.83
C VAL A 67 16.48 1.03 -30.71
N HIS A 68 17.75 1.18 -31.09
CA HIS A 68 18.85 1.32 -30.14
C HIS A 68 19.10 2.80 -29.82
N ASN A 69 18.74 3.23 -28.61
CA ASN A 69 19.08 4.56 -28.10
C ASN A 69 19.22 4.54 -26.57
N LEU A 70 19.73 5.63 -26.01
CA LEU A 70 19.94 5.77 -24.56
C LEU A 70 18.64 5.67 -23.75
N ALA A 71 17.48 6.06 -24.32
CA ALA A 71 16.18 5.89 -23.67
C ALA A 71 15.83 4.41 -23.53
N THR A 72 15.97 3.63 -24.60
CA THR A 72 15.78 2.16 -24.61
C THR A 72 16.69 1.50 -23.58
N GLN A 73 17.97 1.88 -23.53
CA GLN A 73 18.93 1.35 -22.55
C GLN A 73 18.53 1.68 -21.10
N SER A 74 18.06 2.90 -20.85
CA SER A 74 17.61 3.33 -19.52
C SER A 74 16.35 2.57 -19.08
N LEU A 75 15.41 2.32 -20.00
CA LEU A 75 14.21 1.52 -19.73
C LEU A 75 14.54 0.05 -19.45
N ILE A 76 15.48 -0.53 -20.19
CA ILE A 76 15.99 -1.88 -19.92
C ILE A 76 16.64 -1.92 -18.53
N LEU A 77 17.40 -0.90 -18.16
CA LEU A 77 18.02 -0.82 -16.84
C LEU A 77 16.97 -0.75 -15.72
N ILE A 78 15.89 0.01 -15.90
CA ILE A 78 14.76 0.05 -14.95
C ILE A 78 14.10 -1.33 -14.82
N VAL A 79 13.80 -2.01 -15.94
CA VAL A 79 13.22 -3.36 -15.88
C VAL A 79 14.17 -4.34 -15.19
N LEU A 80 15.46 -4.25 -15.51
CA LEU A 80 16.49 -5.10 -14.92
C LEU A 80 16.64 -4.84 -13.42
N SER A 81 16.55 -3.58 -12.95
CA SER A 81 16.60 -3.27 -11.52
C SER A 81 15.41 -3.87 -10.77
N TYR A 82 14.21 -3.84 -11.36
CA TYR A 82 13.04 -4.55 -10.80
C TYR A 82 13.28 -6.05 -10.70
N ILE A 83 13.75 -6.69 -11.77
CA ILE A 83 14.01 -8.15 -11.79
C ILE A 83 15.05 -8.51 -10.74
N LEU A 84 16.17 -7.79 -10.67
CA LEU A 84 17.25 -8.08 -9.73
C LEU A 84 16.81 -7.83 -8.28
N SER A 85 16.10 -6.73 -8.02
CA SER A 85 15.51 -6.47 -6.70
C SER A 85 14.55 -7.59 -6.26
N ILE A 86 13.65 -8.04 -7.15
CA ILE A 86 12.70 -9.12 -6.83
C ILE A 86 13.40 -10.44 -6.59
N VAL A 87 14.33 -10.83 -7.47
CA VAL A 87 14.99 -12.14 -7.41
C VAL A 87 15.91 -12.23 -6.19
N LEU A 88 16.64 -11.16 -5.88
CA LEU A 88 17.68 -11.16 -4.86
C LEU A 88 17.17 -10.71 -3.48
N MET A 89 16.21 -9.80 -3.41
CA MET A 89 15.85 -9.10 -2.17
C MET A 89 14.41 -9.34 -1.71
N SER A 90 13.41 -9.47 -2.61
CA SER A 90 12.02 -9.67 -2.20
C SER A 90 11.77 -11.06 -1.58
N PRO A 91 11.25 -11.14 -0.34
CA PRO A 91 10.86 -12.41 0.26
C PRO A 91 9.74 -13.09 -0.54
N ASN A 92 8.66 -12.36 -0.80
CA ASN A 92 7.51 -12.81 -1.59
C ASN A 92 7.59 -12.31 -3.05
N LYS A 93 8.21 -13.12 -3.90
CA LYS A 93 8.49 -12.75 -5.30
C LYS A 93 7.22 -12.61 -6.14
N LEU A 94 6.25 -13.51 -5.95
CA LEU A 94 5.03 -13.50 -6.77
C LEU A 94 4.17 -12.28 -6.45
N GLN A 95 4.04 -11.90 -5.19
CA GLN A 95 3.35 -10.67 -4.82
C GLN A 95 4.06 -9.42 -5.39
N ALA A 96 5.40 -9.37 -5.35
CA ALA A 96 6.17 -8.28 -5.93
C ALA A 96 6.03 -8.16 -7.47
N ILE A 97 5.85 -9.28 -8.17
CA ILE A 97 5.60 -9.30 -9.62
C ILE A 97 4.23 -8.71 -9.95
N TYR A 98 3.20 -9.11 -9.21
CA TYR A 98 1.79 -8.81 -9.52
C TYR A 98 1.20 -7.63 -8.73
N ASN A 99 2.00 -6.92 -7.92
CA ASN A 99 1.53 -5.71 -7.24
C ASN A 99 0.96 -4.72 -8.27
N PRO A 100 -0.31 -4.32 -8.16
CA PRO A 100 -1.01 -3.57 -9.21
C PRO A 100 -0.65 -2.07 -9.25
N GLN A 101 0.08 -1.56 -8.25
CA GLN A 101 0.44 -0.15 -8.14
C GLN A 101 1.87 0.16 -8.60
N TYR A 102 2.79 -0.79 -8.43
CA TYR A 102 4.22 -0.59 -8.75
C TYR A 102 4.99 -1.88 -9.02
N GLY A 103 4.32 -3.04 -9.12
CA GLY A 103 4.98 -4.33 -9.39
C GLY A 103 5.57 -4.44 -10.80
N LEU A 104 6.34 -5.51 -11.03
CA LEU A 104 7.06 -5.73 -12.29
C LEU A 104 6.12 -5.74 -13.51
N VAL A 105 4.96 -6.41 -13.43
CA VAL A 105 4.01 -6.49 -14.55
C VAL A 105 3.47 -5.11 -14.92
N LEU A 106 3.18 -4.26 -13.92
CA LEU A 106 2.71 -2.90 -14.17
C LEU A 106 3.79 -2.08 -14.86
N VAL A 107 5.02 -2.10 -14.35
CA VAL A 107 6.12 -1.30 -14.91
C VAL A 107 6.49 -1.77 -16.31
N MET A 108 6.55 -3.08 -16.54
CA MET A 108 6.72 -3.67 -17.88
C MET A 108 5.61 -3.20 -18.83
N SER A 109 4.36 -3.17 -18.36
CA SER A 109 3.24 -2.67 -19.14
C SER A 109 3.40 -1.17 -19.46
N MET A 110 3.90 -0.36 -18.52
CA MET A 110 4.17 1.05 -18.77
C MET A 110 5.32 1.29 -19.76
N VAL A 111 6.36 0.45 -19.71
CA VAL A 111 7.47 0.46 -20.69
C VAL A 111 6.95 0.08 -22.09
N LEU A 112 6.09 -0.94 -22.18
CA LEU A 112 5.44 -1.32 -23.44
C LEU A 112 4.53 -0.19 -23.96
N LEU A 113 3.73 0.42 -23.09
CA LEU A 113 2.93 1.59 -23.43
C LEU A 113 3.82 2.70 -24.01
N TYR A 114 4.97 2.99 -23.41
CA TYR A 114 5.91 3.98 -23.95
C TYR A 114 6.37 3.65 -25.38
N PHE A 115 6.79 2.41 -25.65
CA PHE A 115 7.26 2.02 -26.99
C PHE A 115 6.15 2.12 -28.03
N TYR A 116 4.96 1.59 -27.73
CA TYR A 116 3.85 1.63 -28.68
C TYR A 116 3.28 3.04 -28.85
N ALA A 117 3.10 3.80 -27.78
CA ALA A 117 2.60 5.17 -27.82
C ALA A 117 3.57 6.10 -28.55
N SER A 118 4.87 6.03 -28.28
CA SER A 118 5.86 6.86 -28.98
C SER A 118 5.86 6.59 -30.49
N HIS A 119 5.80 5.31 -30.90
CA HIS A 119 5.72 4.95 -32.31
C HIS A 119 4.44 5.48 -32.98
N VAL A 120 3.29 5.32 -32.33
CA VAL A 120 2.00 5.80 -32.83
C VAL A 120 1.97 7.32 -32.94
N PHE A 121 2.54 8.03 -31.96
CA PHE A 121 2.51 9.50 -31.89
C PHE A 121 3.42 10.19 -32.92
N ILE A 122 4.45 9.50 -33.44
CA ILE A 122 5.28 10.01 -34.54
C ILE A 122 4.43 10.27 -35.79
N LYS A 123 3.49 9.38 -36.12
CA LYS A 123 2.67 9.50 -37.35
C LYS A 123 1.24 9.99 -37.07
N ALA A 124 1.01 10.50 -35.86
CA ALA A 124 -0.29 10.93 -35.41
C ALA A 124 -0.82 12.14 -36.19
N LYS A 125 -2.01 11.98 -36.78
CA LYS A 125 -2.82 13.09 -37.32
C LYS A 125 -3.51 13.87 -36.19
N ILE A 126 -3.95 13.16 -35.14
CA ILE A 126 -4.61 13.71 -33.96
C ILE A 126 -3.58 13.88 -32.86
N SER A 127 -3.50 15.07 -32.25
CA SER A 127 -2.60 15.32 -31.12
C SER A 127 -2.85 14.30 -30.00
N PRO A 128 -1.80 13.63 -29.45
CA PRO A 128 -1.95 12.67 -28.36
C PRO A 128 -2.48 13.28 -27.07
N ILE A 129 -2.46 14.62 -26.96
CA ILE A 129 -3.05 15.35 -25.83
C ILE A 129 -4.57 15.26 -25.85
N LEU A 130 -5.19 15.23 -27.04
CA LEU A 130 -6.64 15.26 -27.17
C LEU A 130 -7.35 14.08 -26.47
N PRO A 131 -6.97 12.79 -26.67
CA PRO A 131 -7.60 11.69 -25.93
C PRO A 131 -7.43 11.83 -24.40
N ILE A 132 -6.26 12.28 -23.93
CA ILE A 132 -6.01 12.52 -22.51
C ILE A 132 -6.90 13.65 -22.00
N ALA A 133 -7.00 14.74 -22.74
CA ALA A 133 -7.77 15.93 -22.41
C ALA A 133 -9.28 15.65 -22.38
N VAL A 134 -9.80 14.90 -23.36
CA VAL A 134 -11.20 14.46 -23.39
C VAL A 134 -11.49 13.51 -22.22
N SER A 135 -10.60 12.55 -21.93
CA SER A 135 -10.76 11.71 -20.74
C SER A 135 -10.78 12.56 -19.47
N GLY A 136 -9.93 13.60 -19.39
CA GLY A 136 -9.89 14.56 -18.30
C GLY A 136 -11.23 15.24 -18.06
N VAL A 137 -11.88 15.75 -19.11
CA VAL A 137 -13.22 16.34 -18.99
C VAL A 137 -14.25 15.33 -18.54
N LEU A 138 -14.24 14.12 -19.08
CA LEU A 138 -15.22 13.10 -18.70
C LEU A 138 -15.10 12.74 -17.22
N VAL A 139 -13.87 12.56 -16.72
CA VAL A 139 -13.62 12.34 -15.29
C VAL A 139 -14.05 13.56 -14.48
N SER A 140 -13.75 14.79 -14.93
CA SER A 140 -14.16 16.03 -14.27
C SER A 140 -15.68 16.17 -14.16
N VAL A 141 -16.40 15.95 -15.26
CA VAL A 141 -17.87 16.02 -15.30
C VAL A 141 -18.46 14.93 -14.40
N PHE A 142 -17.96 13.70 -14.47
CA PHE A 142 -18.42 12.62 -13.61
C PHE A 142 -18.22 12.96 -12.12
N ALA A 143 -17.05 13.46 -11.73
CA ALA A 143 -16.78 13.88 -10.35
C ALA A 143 -17.69 15.03 -9.90
N LEU A 144 -17.95 16.02 -10.76
CA LEU A 144 -18.87 17.12 -10.48
C LEU A 144 -20.33 16.65 -10.32
N ILE A 145 -20.75 15.61 -11.06
CA ILE A 145 -22.08 15.02 -10.91
C ILE A 145 -22.19 14.33 -9.56
N VAL A 146 -21.24 13.44 -9.22
CA VAL A 146 -21.24 12.69 -7.94
C VAL A 146 -21.16 13.62 -6.74
N MET A 147 -20.45 14.75 -6.88
CA MET A 147 -20.32 15.77 -5.84
C MET A 147 -21.65 16.35 -5.36
N VAL A 148 -22.65 16.46 -6.25
CA VAL A 148 -23.98 17.01 -5.90
C VAL A 148 -24.86 15.95 -5.22
N ASP A 149 -24.30 14.76 -4.96
CA ASP A 149 -24.98 13.61 -4.36
C ASP A 149 -26.35 13.30 -4.99
N PRO A 150 -26.42 13.03 -6.31
CA PRO A 150 -27.68 12.79 -6.99
C PRO A 150 -28.38 11.50 -6.51
N PHE A 151 -27.69 10.69 -5.70
CA PHE A 151 -28.17 9.40 -5.23
C PHE A 151 -28.57 9.40 -3.74
N GLN A 152 -28.57 10.55 -3.07
CA GLN A 152 -28.90 10.65 -1.64
C GLN A 152 -30.22 9.97 -1.25
N SER A 153 -31.22 10.02 -2.15
CA SER A 153 -32.56 9.45 -1.94
C SER A 153 -32.80 8.13 -2.66
N ALA A 154 -31.78 7.58 -3.33
CA ALA A 154 -31.90 6.33 -4.08
C ALA A 154 -31.52 5.14 -3.20
N ASP A 155 -32.31 4.05 -3.29
CA ASP A 155 -31.94 2.78 -2.67
C ASP A 155 -30.91 2.07 -3.56
N ILE A 156 -29.63 2.34 -3.31
CA ILE A 156 -28.52 1.84 -4.11
C ILE A 156 -28.12 0.46 -3.58
N PRO A 157 -28.03 -0.59 -4.44
CA PRO A 157 -27.50 -1.88 -4.01
C PRO A 157 -26.12 -1.75 -3.38
N ALA A 158 -25.81 -2.57 -2.36
CA ALA A 158 -24.53 -2.50 -1.62
C ALA A 158 -23.29 -2.48 -2.52
N TYR A 159 -23.35 -3.18 -3.65
CA TYR A 159 -22.31 -3.18 -4.68
C TYR A 159 -21.99 -1.80 -5.29
N TRP A 160 -22.99 -0.93 -5.40
CA TRP A 160 -22.90 0.43 -5.94
C TRP A 160 -22.80 1.51 -4.84
N SER A 161 -22.68 1.10 -3.57
CA SER A 161 -22.61 2.01 -2.42
C SER A 161 -21.51 3.07 -2.53
N PHE A 162 -20.43 2.82 -3.28
CA PHE A 162 -19.38 3.81 -3.51
C PHE A 162 -19.86 5.10 -4.18
N LEU A 163 -21.00 5.08 -4.88
CA LEU A 163 -21.60 6.27 -5.51
C LEU A 163 -22.18 7.27 -4.51
N SER A 164 -22.42 6.87 -3.26
CA SER A 164 -22.84 7.80 -2.20
C SER A 164 -21.68 8.61 -1.62
N ASN A 165 -20.43 8.26 -1.95
CA ASN A 165 -19.28 9.05 -1.57
C ASN A 165 -19.14 10.25 -2.51
N THR A 166 -19.43 11.46 -2.01
CA THR A 166 -19.37 12.71 -2.77
C THR A 166 -17.98 13.09 -3.29
N THR A 167 -16.92 12.43 -2.80
CA THR A 167 -15.54 12.59 -3.30
C THR A 167 -15.13 11.54 -4.33
N PHE A 168 -16.03 10.59 -4.65
CA PHE A 168 -15.75 9.51 -5.59
C PHE A 168 -15.41 10.04 -6.99
N ASN A 169 -14.40 9.42 -7.58
CA ASN A 169 -13.90 9.71 -8.91
C ASN A 169 -13.26 8.44 -9.51
N THR A 170 -13.10 8.39 -10.83
CA THR A 170 -12.58 7.18 -11.50
C THR A 170 -11.05 7.06 -11.44
N ILE A 171 -10.32 8.09 -11.00
CA ILE A 171 -8.86 8.08 -10.96
C ILE A 171 -8.38 7.25 -9.77
N GLY A 172 -8.92 7.51 -8.58
CA GLY A 172 -8.48 6.91 -7.33
C GLY A 172 -8.66 7.89 -6.17
N SER A 173 -7.64 8.00 -5.31
CA SER A 173 -7.67 8.97 -4.22
C SER A 173 -7.74 10.41 -4.72
N SER A 174 -8.29 11.32 -3.91
CA SER A 174 -8.42 12.75 -4.22
C SER A 174 -7.08 13.38 -4.60
N VAL A 175 -5.97 12.93 -3.98
CA VAL A 175 -4.62 13.40 -4.29
C VAL A 175 -4.19 13.03 -5.72
N HIS A 176 -4.44 11.78 -6.15
CA HIS A 176 -4.15 11.36 -7.51
C HIS A 176 -5.09 12.00 -8.53
N PHE A 177 -6.35 12.22 -8.16
CA PHE A 177 -7.32 12.94 -8.98
C PHE A 177 -6.86 14.38 -9.25
N ILE A 178 -6.48 15.13 -8.22
CA ILE A 178 -5.91 16.48 -8.34
C ILE A 178 -4.66 16.48 -9.23
N ALA A 179 -3.74 15.53 -9.01
CA ALA A 179 -2.53 15.40 -9.81
C ALA A 179 -2.82 15.16 -11.30
N PHE A 180 -3.80 14.29 -11.60
CA PHE A 180 -4.26 14.03 -12.96
C PHE A 180 -4.91 15.28 -13.59
N LEU A 181 -5.77 16.00 -12.87
CA LEU A 181 -6.39 17.23 -13.38
C LEU A 181 -5.35 18.32 -13.66
N LEU A 182 -4.34 18.50 -12.78
CA LEU A 182 -3.24 19.45 -13.02
C LEU A 182 -2.45 19.09 -14.29
N PHE A 183 -2.17 17.80 -14.50
CA PHE A 183 -1.50 17.30 -15.70
C PHE A 183 -2.31 17.61 -16.97
N VAL A 184 -3.62 17.34 -16.96
CA VAL A 184 -4.52 17.63 -18.08
C VAL A 184 -4.66 19.13 -18.32
N LEU A 185 -4.84 19.92 -17.26
CA LEU A 185 -5.04 21.37 -17.33
C LEU A 185 -3.83 22.05 -17.95
N ILE A 186 -2.61 21.71 -17.51
CA ILE A 186 -1.37 22.25 -18.06
C ILE A 186 -1.22 21.88 -19.54
N GLY A 187 -1.41 20.60 -19.88
CA GLY A 187 -1.30 20.14 -21.27
C GLY A 187 -2.30 20.83 -22.20
N SER A 188 -3.56 20.93 -21.79
CA SER A 188 -4.64 21.51 -22.58
C SER A 188 -4.48 23.03 -22.74
N THR A 189 -4.07 23.73 -21.67
CA THR A 189 -3.87 25.18 -21.68
C THR A 189 -2.69 25.57 -22.59
N LEU A 190 -1.56 24.88 -22.48
CA LEU A 190 -0.41 25.13 -23.34
C LEU A 190 -0.70 24.77 -24.81
N TYR A 191 -1.48 23.71 -25.05
CA TYR A 191 -1.90 23.32 -26.40
C TYR A 191 -2.85 24.37 -27.01
N MET A 192 -3.77 24.91 -26.23
CA MET A 192 -4.64 26.02 -26.63
C MET A 192 -3.81 27.27 -26.95
N TRP A 193 -2.90 27.66 -26.06
CA TRP A 193 -2.04 28.83 -26.27
C TRP A 193 -1.20 28.73 -27.55
N ARG A 194 -0.62 27.56 -27.82
CA ARG A 194 0.12 27.32 -29.06
C ARG A 194 -0.78 27.40 -30.30
N THR A 195 -1.99 26.87 -30.21
CA THR A 195 -2.96 26.90 -31.32
C THR A 195 -3.37 28.34 -31.63
N TYR A 196 -3.63 29.14 -30.60
CA TYR A 196 -3.94 30.56 -30.71
C TYR A 196 -2.80 31.36 -31.33
N THR A 197 -1.57 31.22 -30.82
CA THR A 197 -0.40 32.01 -31.26
C THR A 197 0.09 31.67 -32.66
N ARG A 198 -0.13 30.44 -33.15
CA ARG A 198 0.28 30.03 -34.51
C ARG A 198 -0.71 30.44 -35.60
N SER A 199 -1.97 30.71 -35.26
CA SER A 199 -3.00 31.05 -36.24
C SER A 199 -3.04 32.56 -36.49
N LYS A 200 -2.20 33.08 -37.42
CA LYS A 200 -2.22 34.51 -37.81
C LYS A 200 -3.56 34.95 -38.44
N VAL A 201 -4.31 34.00 -39.01
CA VAL A 201 -5.71 34.12 -39.42
C VAL A 201 -6.40 32.89 -38.86
N VAL A 202 -7.51 33.05 -38.14
CA VAL A 202 -8.19 31.91 -37.52
C VAL A 202 -9.09 31.24 -38.56
N ASP A 203 -8.57 30.19 -39.21
CA ASP A 203 -9.38 29.24 -39.99
C ASP A 203 -10.47 28.60 -39.09
N ASP A 204 -11.61 28.23 -39.66
CA ASP A 204 -12.77 27.71 -38.92
C ASP A 204 -12.42 26.44 -38.12
N ASN A 205 -11.50 25.62 -38.63
CA ASN A 205 -10.99 24.44 -37.92
C ASN A 205 -10.23 24.81 -36.63
N ASN A 206 -9.43 25.89 -36.65
CA ASN A 206 -8.70 26.36 -35.48
C ASN A 206 -9.65 27.00 -34.46
N ARG A 207 -10.70 27.69 -34.90
CA ARG A 207 -11.81 28.17 -34.04
C ARG A 207 -12.45 27.02 -33.28
N ILE A 208 -12.88 25.97 -33.99
CA ILE A 208 -13.53 24.81 -33.38
C ILE A 208 -12.60 24.14 -32.36
N MET A 209 -11.32 23.95 -32.71
CA MET A 209 -10.33 23.38 -31.78
C MET A 209 -10.14 24.24 -30.53
N LEU A 210 -10.06 25.57 -30.67
CA LEU A 210 -9.95 26.48 -29.53
C LEU A 210 -11.19 26.43 -28.62
N ILE A 211 -12.39 26.32 -29.20
CA ILE A 211 -13.63 26.15 -28.42
C ILE A 211 -13.60 24.82 -27.65
N ILE A 212 -13.25 23.72 -28.31
CA ILE A 212 -13.14 22.40 -27.66
C ILE A 212 -12.14 22.45 -26.50
N LEU A 213 -10.96 23.01 -26.72
CA LEU A 213 -9.96 23.17 -25.66
C LEU A 213 -10.43 24.11 -24.55
N GLY A 214 -11.19 25.15 -24.90
CA GLY A 214 -11.79 26.10 -23.95
C GLY A 214 -12.73 25.40 -22.99
N VAL A 215 -13.63 24.58 -23.53
CA VAL A 215 -14.54 23.72 -22.75
C VAL A 215 -13.73 22.76 -21.88
N ILE A 216 -12.69 22.13 -22.43
CA ILE A 216 -11.85 21.21 -21.65
C ILE A 216 -11.19 21.92 -20.46
N VAL A 217 -10.53 23.05 -20.70
CA VAL A 217 -9.88 23.84 -19.64
C VAL A 217 -10.90 24.30 -18.59
N LEU A 218 -12.08 24.75 -19.02
CA LEU A 218 -13.14 25.20 -18.11
C LEU A 218 -13.60 24.10 -17.16
N PHE A 219 -14.02 22.94 -17.68
CA PHE A 219 -14.54 21.85 -16.84
C PHE A 219 -13.47 21.23 -15.96
N THR A 220 -12.23 21.10 -16.45
CA THR A 220 -11.12 20.58 -15.65
C THR A 220 -10.72 21.54 -14.53
N LEU A 221 -10.71 22.85 -14.80
CA LEU A 221 -10.46 23.87 -13.79
C LEU A 221 -11.58 23.92 -12.73
N LEU A 222 -12.85 23.87 -13.16
CA LEU A 222 -13.99 23.83 -12.24
C LEU A 222 -13.90 22.61 -11.32
N ALA A 223 -13.74 21.40 -11.87
CA ALA A 223 -13.59 20.19 -11.07
C ALA A 223 -12.40 20.26 -10.12
N LEU A 224 -11.26 20.82 -10.54
CA LEU A 224 -10.10 21.02 -9.69
C LEU A 224 -10.40 21.97 -8.52
N ILE A 225 -11.02 23.12 -8.78
CA ILE A 225 -11.38 24.11 -7.75
C ILE A 225 -12.33 23.49 -6.72
N PHE A 226 -13.40 22.84 -7.19
CA PHE A 226 -14.38 22.22 -6.29
C PHE A 226 -13.78 21.09 -5.46
N HIS A 227 -12.96 20.24 -6.06
CA HIS A 227 -12.37 19.11 -5.33
C HIS A 227 -11.33 19.59 -4.29
N VAL A 228 -10.54 20.62 -4.62
CA VAL A 228 -9.65 21.27 -3.64
C VAL A 228 -10.46 21.92 -2.52
N PHE A 229 -11.57 22.60 -2.84
CA PHE A 229 -12.46 23.20 -1.85
C PHE A 229 -13.04 22.14 -0.90
N ILE A 230 -13.58 21.04 -1.41
CA ILE A 230 -14.15 19.95 -0.60
C ILE A 230 -13.08 19.31 0.27
N LEU A 231 -11.92 18.99 -0.29
CA LEU A 231 -10.83 18.40 0.48
C LEU A 231 -10.37 19.36 1.59
N SER A 232 -10.33 20.66 1.31
CA SER A 232 -10.00 21.69 2.32
C SER A 232 -11.06 21.75 3.42
N GLN A 233 -12.35 21.68 3.07
CA GLN A 233 -13.45 21.64 4.04
C GLN A 233 -13.40 20.38 4.90
N GLN A 234 -13.18 19.21 4.30
CA GLN A 234 -13.06 17.95 5.04
C GLN A 234 -11.90 17.99 6.04
N ILE A 235 -10.77 18.58 5.66
CA ILE A 235 -9.61 18.72 6.55
C ILE A 235 -9.88 19.72 7.68
N LEU A 236 -10.46 20.88 7.36
CA LEU A 236 -10.64 21.98 8.33
C LEU A 236 -11.85 21.78 9.25
N SER A 237 -12.93 21.22 8.73
CA SER A 237 -14.23 21.13 9.40
C SER A 237 -14.52 19.73 9.95
N ASP A 238 -14.18 18.68 9.20
CA ASP A 238 -14.53 17.29 9.56
C ASP A 238 -13.35 16.53 10.20
N GLY A 239 -12.19 17.19 10.38
CA GLY A 239 -10.98 16.59 10.94
C GLY A 239 -10.39 15.46 10.09
N MET A 240 -10.76 15.37 8.80
CA MET A 240 -10.24 14.35 7.89
C MET A 240 -8.74 14.49 7.71
N GLN A 241 -8.01 13.38 7.82
CA GLN A 241 -6.57 13.35 7.64
C GLN A 241 -6.19 12.76 6.29
N ILE A 242 -5.32 13.47 5.56
CA ILE A 242 -4.70 12.91 4.35
C ILE A 242 -3.65 11.88 4.78
N ILE A 243 -3.98 10.60 4.56
CA ILE A 243 -3.09 9.49 4.88
C ILE A 243 -2.00 9.39 3.80
N LEU A 244 -0.84 9.97 4.08
CA LEU A 244 0.37 9.84 3.26
C LEU A 244 1.56 9.55 4.17
N PRO A 245 2.54 8.74 3.72
CA PRO A 245 3.75 8.49 4.49
C PRO A 245 4.47 9.83 4.77
N PRO A 246 4.96 10.06 6.01
CA PRO A 246 5.74 11.26 6.29
C PRO A 246 6.99 11.34 5.40
N PHE A 247 7.28 12.53 4.89
CA PHE A 247 8.45 12.73 4.02
C PHE A 247 9.76 12.43 4.74
N SER A 248 9.87 12.81 6.02
CA SER A 248 11.04 12.54 6.85
C SER A 248 11.32 11.04 7.00
N LEU A 249 10.30 10.24 7.31
CA LEU A 249 10.44 8.78 7.42
C LEU A 249 10.73 8.12 6.07
N SER A 250 10.13 8.64 4.99
CA SER A 250 10.41 8.19 3.63
C SER A 250 11.86 8.45 3.21
N TRP A 251 12.40 9.61 3.61
CA TRP A 251 13.81 9.94 3.42
C TRP A 251 14.72 9.07 4.27
N TYR A 252 14.40 8.87 5.55
CA TYR A 252 15.17 7.99 6.44
C TYR A 252 15.21 6.55 5.93
N ALA A 253 14.08 6.02 5.46
CA ALA A 253 14.03 4.73 4.77
C ALA A 253 15.02 4.69 3.61
N ALA A 254 14.96 5.67 2.69
CA ALA A 254 15.85 5.71 1.53
C ALA A 254 17.35 5.79 1.91
N VAL A 255 17.70 6.53 2.98
CA VAL A 255 19.08 6.62 3.48
C VAL A 255 19.50 5.33 4.18
N GLU A 256 18.61 4.68 4.93
CA GLU A 256 18.89 3.42 5.63
C GLU A 256 19.33 2.33 4.65
N VAL A 257 18.68 2.26 3.49
CA VAL A 257 19.01 1.32 2.40
C VAL A 257 20.47 1.45 1.93
N LEU A 258 21.06 2.65 2.01
CA LEU A 258 22.43 2.91 1.54
C LEU A 258 23.51 2.39 2.49
N LYS A 259 23.17 1.99 3.72
CA LYS A 259 24.15 1.57 4.74
C LYS A 259 24.73 0.18 4.50
N ASN A 260 23.98 -0.71 3.84
CA ASN A 260 24.44 -2.05 3.49
C ASN A 260 24.65 -2.17 1.98
N PRO A 261 25.78 -2.73 1.48
CA PRO A 261 26.07 -2.79 0.05
C PRO A 261 24.99 -3.49 -0.80
N MET A 262 24.42 -4.58 -0.30
CA MET A 262 23.39 -5.34 -1.03
C MET A 262 22.11 -4.53 -1.18
N THR A 263 21.62 -3.95 -0.08
CA THR A 263 20.45 -3.08 -0.12
C THR A 263 20.75 -1.78 -0.86
N ALA A 264 21.96 -1.25 -0.80
CA ALA A 264 22.33 -0.04 -1.52
C ALA A 264 22.23 -0.23 -3.03
N ILE A 265 22.65 -1.38 -3.56
CA ILE A 265 22.62 -1.67 -5.00
C ILE A 265 21.22 -2.06 -5.46
N PHE A 266 20.56 -2.98 -4.74
CA PHE A 266 19.32 -3.64 -5.19
C PHE A 266 18.06 -3.21 -4.45
N GLY A 267 18.18 -2.38 -3.41
CA GLY A 267 17.08 -1.98 -2.52
C GLY A 267 16.70 -3.07 -1.52
N VAL A 268 15.59 -2.86 -0.81
CA VAL A 268 15.04 -3.84 0.16
C VAL A 268 14.13 -4.89 -0.47
N GLY A 269 14.00 -4.89 -1.81
CA GLY A 269 13.03 -5.71 -2.53
C GLY A 269 11.76 -4.94 -2.84
N VAL A 270 11.20 -5.21 -4.02
CA VAL A 270 9.87 -4.71 -4.42
C VAL A 270 8.79 -5.33 -3.53
N ASP A 271 7.76 -4.55 -3.17
CA ASP A 271 6.67 -4.93 -2.23
C ASP A 271 7.13 -5.09 -0.77
N ASN A 272 8.26 -4.46 -0.40
CA ASN A 272 8.87 -4.62 0.93
C ASN A 272 9.16 -3.29 1.64
N PHE A 273 8.69 -2.16 1.11
CA PHE A 273 8.81 -0.86 1.77
C PHE A 273 8.23 -0.86 3.20
N SER A 274 7.13 -1.58 3.44
CA SER A 274 6.49 -1.63 4.77
C SER A 274 7.39 -2.22 5.84
N SER A 275 8.16 -3.27 5.52
CA SER A 275 9.15 -3.87 6.42
C SER A 275 10.26 -2.91 6.80
N LEU A 276 10.71 -2.06 5.87
CA LEU A 276 11.69 -1.03 6.19
C LEU A 276 11.06 0.12 6.98
N PHE A 277 9.83 0.52 6.64
CA PHE A 277 9.12 1.59 7.31
C PHE A 277 9.00 1.33 8.82
N THR A 278 8.65 0.11 9.22
CA THR A 278 8.50 -0.24 10.65
C THR A 278 9.83 -0.20 11.40
N GLN A 279 10.95 -0.52 10.72
CA GLN A 279 12.29 -0.41 11.29
C GLN A 279 12.73 1.05 11.50
N VAL A 280 12.40 1.93 10.56
CA VAL A 280 12.81 3.36 10.60
C VAL A 280 11.81 4.27 11.31
N ARG A 281 10.65 3.75 11.72
CA ARG A 281 9.67 4.44 12.57
C ARG A 281 10.40 5.10 13.74
N THR A 282 10.03 6.32 14.10
CA THR A 282 10.66 7.07 15.20
C THR A 282 9.71 7.23 16.38
N VAL A 283 10.23 7.55 17.56
CA VAL A 283 9.40 7.87 18.73
C VAL A 283 8.54 9.11 18.44
N ASN A 284 9.07 10.10 17.70
CA ASN A 284 8.30 11.28 17.29
C ASN A 284 7.10 10.94 16.41
N TYR A 285 7.19 9.89 15.57
CA TYR A 285 6.03 9.44 14.80
C TYR A 285 4.88 8.98 15.70
N ASN A 286 5.21 8.40 16.86
CA ASN A 286 4.18 8.00 17.81
C ASN A 286 3.39 9.19 18.35
N LEU A 287 3.99 10.38 18.42
CA LEU A 287 3.32 11.60 18.87
C LEU A 287 2.49 12.28 17.75
N SER A 288 2.51 11.74 16.53
CA SER A 288 1.74 12.27 15.41
C SER A 288 0.35 11.66 15.35
N ASP A 289 -0.59 12.31 14.69
CA ASP A 289 -1.95 11.77 14.51
C ASP A 289 -2.00 10.48 13.68
N LEU A 290 -0.94 10.20 12.90
CA LEU A 290 -0.83 9.00 12.08
C LEU A 290 -0.27 7.79 12.84
N TRP A 291 0.01 7.89 14.14
CA TRP A 291 0.69 6.84 14.91
C TRP A 291 0.00 5.46 14.89
N GLN A 292 -1.32 5.45 14.71
CA GLN A 292 -2.17 4.25 14.61
C GLN A 292 -1.94 3.49 13.29
N ILE A 293 -1.41 4.17 12.27
CA ILE A 293 -1.02 3.54 11.02
C ILE A 293 0.29 2.79 11.26
N ASN A 294 0.15 1.47 11.47
CA ASN A 294 1.25 0.58 11.81
C ASN A 294 2.33 0.52 10.72
N SER A 295 1.94 0.60 9.44
CA SER A 295 2.90 0.65 8.34
C SER A 295 2.32 1.29 7.09
N PHE A 296 3.21 1.78 6.21
CA PHE A 296 2.86 2.17 4.84
C PHE A 296 3.50 1.21 3.85
N ASN A 297 2.79 0.88 2.77
CA ASN A 297 3.31 0.01 1.69
C ASN A 297 4.10 0.77 0.61
N THR A 298 4.18 2.09 0.71
CA THR A 298 4.82 2.96 -0.27
C THR A 298 5.55 4.12 0.40
N SER A 299 6.57 4.65 -0.26
CA SER A 299 7.23 5.89 0.15
C SER A 299 6.41 7.12 -0.22
N ARG A 300 6.70 8.28 0.40
CA ARG A 300 6.07 9.57 0.09
C ARG A 300 6.24 10.00 -1.37
N SER A 301 7.36 9.62 -1.98
CA SER A 301 7.70 9.95 -3.37
C SER A 301 7.97 8.67 -4.17
N THR A 302 7.59 8.68 -5.44
CA THR A 302 7.93 7.61 -6.39
C THR A 302 9.44 7.42 -6.51
N LEU A 303 10.24 8.50 -6.55
CA LEU A 303 11.70 8.38 -6.66
C LEU A 303 12.35 7.86 -5.37
N LEU A 304 11.86 8.30 -4.20
CA LEU A 304 12.32 7.73 -2.92
C LEU A 304 11.93 6.26 -2.80
N HIS A 305 10.74 5.89 -3.29
CA HIS A 305 10.31 4.50 -3.33
C HIS A 305 11.20 3.65 -4.23
N VAL A 306 11.52 4.11 -5.44
CA VAL A 306 12.45 3.44 -6.35
C VAL A 306 13.82 3.25 -5.69
N LEU A 307 14.38 4.29 -5.06
CA LEU A 307 15.64 4.18 -4.34
C LEU A 307 15.57 3.16 -3.19
N THR A 308 14.43 3.13 -2.49
CA THR A 308 14.25 2.22 -1.34
C THR A 308 14.11 0.76 -1.79
N GLU A 309 13.24 0.47 -2.76
CA GLU A 309 12.95 -0.91 -3.15
C GLU A 309 13.90 -1.46 -4.22
N GLN A 310 14.47 -0.63 -5.09
CA GLN A 310 15.36 -1.04 -6.19
C GLN A 310 16.81 -0.55 -6.05
N GLY A 311 17.11 0.23 -5.01
CA GLY A 311 18.45 0.72 -4.73
C GLY A 311 18.97 1.72 -5.77
N ILE A 312 20.30 1.89 -5.76
CA ILE A 312 21.03 2.78 -6.65
C ILE A 312 20.84 2.37 -8.12
N LEU A 313 20.72 1.06 -8.41
CA LEU A 313 20.55 0.59 -9.78
C LEU A 313 19.25 1.12 -10.40
N GLY A 314 18.14 1.05 -9.66
CA GLY A 314 16.85 1.58 -10.09
C GLY A 314 16.88 3.08 -10.26
N ILE A 315 17.39 3.83 -9.26
CA ILE A 315 17.38 5.30 -9.35
C ILE A 315 18.27 5.81 -10.49
N ILE A 316 19.40 5.15 -10.78
CA ILE A 316 20.26 5.49 -11.93
C ILE A 316 19.47 5.34 -13.24
N GLY A 317 18.71 4.25 -13.41
CA GLY A 317 17.86 4.04 -14.59
C GLY A 317 16.88 5.19 -14.82
N TYR A 318 16.16 5.61 -13.77
CA TYR A 318 15.25 6.76 -13.85
C TYR A 318 15.99 8.09 -14.07
N CYS A 319 17.11 8.33 -13.38
CA CYS A 319 17.90 9.56 -13.53
C CYS A 319 18.47 9.72 -14.95
N LEU A 320 18.99 8.64 -15.55
CA LEU A 320 19.48 8.64 -16.93
C LEU A 320 18.35 8.97 -17.91
N LEU A 321 17.21 8.30 -17.75
CA LEU A 321 16.02 8.54 -18.56
C LEU A 321 15.55 10.00 -18.45
N ILE A 322 15.36 10.50 -17.22
CA ILE A 322 14.91 11.86 -16.95
C ILE A 322 15.92 12.89 -17.51
N SER A 323 17.22 12.69 -17.27
CA SER A 323 18.28 13.59 -17.77
C SER A 323 18.28 13.71 -19.29
N LEU A 324 18.09 12.59 -19.99
CA LEU A 324 18.00 12.57 -21.45
C LEU A 324 16.87 13.46 -21.99
N PHE A 325 15.70 13.38 -21.37
CA PHE A 325 14.53 14.14 -21.79
C PHE A 325 14.60 15.61 -21.35
N LEU A 326 15.13 15.90 -20.15
CA LEU A 326 15.39 17.27 -19.70
C LEU A 326 16.34 18.03 -20.65
N LYS A 327 17.39 17.37 -21.15
CA LYS A 327 18.32 17.95 -22.14
C LYS A 327 17.65 18.32 -23.46
N ASN A 328 16.50 17.70 -23.78
CA ASN A 328 15.77 17.91 -25.03
C ASN A 328 14.50 18.75 -24.89
N LEU A 329 14.27 19.43 -23.74
CA LEU A 329 13.08 20.26 -23.52
C LEU A 329 12.87 21.34 -24.59
N LYS A 330 13.95 21.94 -25.11
CA LYS A 330 13.88 22.95 -26.18
C LYS A 330 13.48 22.38 -27.55
N ASN A 331 13.61 21.06 -27.72
CA ASN A 331 13.39 20.36 -28.99
C ASN A 331 11.99 19.78 -29.11
N VAL A 332 11.14 19.90 -28.09
CA VAL A 332 9.77 19.37 -28.10
C VAL A 332 8.74 20.49 -28.17
N LYS A 333 7.45 20.16 -28.30
CA LYS A 333 6.38 21.16 -28.19
C LYS A 333 6.25 21.63 -26.74
N LEU A 334 5.85 22.90 -26.55
CA LEU A 334 5.72 23.52 -25.23
C LEU A 334 4.79 22.75 -24.30
N GLU A 335 3.63 22.32 -24.81
CA GLU A 335 2.66 21.56 -24.05
C GLU A 335 3.16 20.17 -23.65
N THR A 336 4.01 19.54 -24.48
CA THR A 336 4.63 18.25 -24.17
C THR A 336 5.71 18.39 -23.11
N ALA A 337 6.53 19.44 -23.18
CA ALA A 337 7.48 19.80 -22.13
C ALA A 337 6.78 20.08 -20.80
N GLY A 338 5.68 20.86 -20.82
CA GLY A 338 4.88 21.17 -19.64
C GLY A 338 4.33 19.91 -18.97
N MET A 339 3.69 19.02 -19.73
CA MET A 339 3.18 17.75 -19.21
C MET A 339 4.29 16.86 -18.62
N PHE A 340 5.44 16.77 -19.29
CA PHE A 340 6.59 16.02 -18.76
C PHE A 340 7.08 16.57 -17.43
N LEU A 341 7.28 17.90 -17.32
CA LEU A 341 7.70 18.53 -16.07
C LEU A 341 6.66 18.36 -14.95
N THR A 342 5.37 18.45 -15.27
CA THR A 342 4.30 18.18 -14.30
C THR A 342 4.33 16.73 -13.82
N SER A 343 4.49 15.76 -14.71
CA SER A 343 4.60 14.34 -14.31
C SER A 343 5.83 14.07 -13.44
N LEU A 344 6.94 14.76 -13.71
CA LEU A 344 8.15 14.66 -12.89
C LEU A 344 7.93 15.24 -11.49
N ALA A 345 7.29 16.41 -11.39
CA ALA A 345 6.90 17.01 -10.10
C ALA A 345 5.96 16.08 -9.31
N ILE A 346 5.01 15.44 -9.99
CA ILE A 346 4.12 14.44 -9.39
C ILE A 346 4.92 13.26 -8.84
N MET A 347 5.86 12.68 -9.59
CA MET A 347 6.71 11.59 -9.09
C MET A 347 7.58 12.00 -7.89
N LEU A 348 8.04 13.26 -7.84
CA LEU A 348 8.84 13.80 -6.74
C LEU A 348 8.05 13.95 -5.44
N ILE A 349 6.74 14.18 -5.52
CA ILE A 349 5.91 14.54 -4.35
C ILE A 349 4.97 13.41 -3.95
N LEU A 350 4.52 12.59 -4.89
CA LEU A 350 3.50 11.57 -4.66
C LEU A 350 4.05 10.15 -4.67
N PRO A 351 3.45 9.23 -3.88
CA PRO A 351 3.76 7.82 -3.91
C PRO A 351 3.60 7.21 -5.31
N PRO A 352 4.27 6.08 -5.59
CA PRO A 352 4.07 5.33 -6.82
C PRO A 352 2.64 4.79 -6.90
N SER A 353 2.02 4.89 -8.07
CA SER A 353 0.75 4.28 -8.38
C SER A 353 0.62 4.08 -9.89
N ALA A 354 -0.37 3.29 -10.32
CA ALA A 354 -0.66 3.12 -11.74
C ALA A 354 -0.93 4.46 -12.45
N ILE A 355 -1.52 5.45 -11.75
CA ILE A 355 -1.77 6.79 -12.29
C ILE A 355 -0.47 7.59 -12.38
N THR A 356 0.37 7.64 -11.34
CA THR A 356 1.61 8.42 -11.41
C THR A 356 2.55 7.88 -12.48
N PHE A 357 2.64 6.56 -12.64
CA PHE A 357 3.39 5.96 -13.73
C PHE A 357 2.75 6.23 -15.10
N PHE A 358 1.44 6.09 -15.25
CA PHE A 358 0.77 6.39 -16.52
C PHE A 358 1.07 7.83 -17.00
N LEU A 359 0.94 8.82 -16.11
CA LEU A 359 1.22 10.22 -16.43
C LEU A 359 2.67 10.43 -16.88
N PHE A 360 3.63 9.78 -16.21
CA PHE A 360 5.04 9.87 -16.56
C PHE A 360 5.35 9.19 -17.90
N PHE A 361 4.93 7.94 -18.09
CA PHE A 361 5.25 7.18 -19.30
C PHE A 361 4.52 7.70 -20.54
N ILE A 362 3.31 8.25 -20.41
CA ILE A 362 2.63 8.89 -21.55
C ILE A 362 3.29 10.21 -21.95
N ALA A 363 3.72 11.02 -20.96
CA ALA A 363 4.49 12.23 -21.23
C ALA A 363 5.84 11.92 -21.88
N LEU A 364 6.54 10.88 -21.41
CA LEU A 364 7.76 10.37 -22.04
C LEU A 364 7.53 9.91 -23.48
N ALA A 365 6.43 9.20 -23.75
CA ALA A 365 6.10 8.75 -25.10
C ALA A 365 5.88 9.93 -26.06
N MET A 366 5.20 10.97 -25.59
CA MET A 366 5.01 12.21 -26.35
C MET A 366 6.33 12.95 -26.59
N MET A 367 7.18 13.07 -25.56
CA MET A 367 8.52 13.66 -25.68
C MET A 367 9.36 12.90 -26.72
N ALA A 368 9.37 11.57 -26.66
CA ALA A 368 10.10 10.73 -27.60
C ALA A 368 9.61 10.91 -29.05
N ALA A 369 8.30 10.98 -29.24
CA ALA A 369 7.71 11.20 -30.56
C ALA A 369 8.07 12.57 -31.16
N ASP A 370 8.07 13.62 -30.34
CA ASP A 370 8.45 14.98 -30.75
C ASP A 370 9.94 15.09 -31.08
N ILE A 371 10.82 14.43 -30.32
CA ILE A 371 12.27 14.37 -30.60
C ILE A 371 12.53 13.61 -31.90
N HIS A 372 11.88 12.47 -32.11
CA HIS A 372 12.08 11.64 -33.29
C HIS A 372 11.66 12.34 -34.59
N LYS A 373 10.57 13.14 -34.58
CA LYS A 373 10.18 13.97 -35.73
C LYS A 373 11.27 14.94 -36.21
N ARG A 374 12.25 15.27 -35.36
CA ARG A 374 13.30 16.26 -35.65
C ARG A 374 14.66 15.67 -35.97
N LYS A 375 14.87 14.35 -35.80
CA LYS A 375 16.16 13.69 -35.98
C LYS A 375 15.97 12.39 -36.75
N GLU A 376 16.67 12.22 -37.86
CA GLU A 376 16.78 10.92 -38.53
C GLU A 376 17.49 9.94 -37.59
N HIS A 377 16.88 8.78 -37.33
CA HIS A 377 17.49 7.73 -36.54
C HIS A 377 17.53 6.45 -37.36
N GLU A 378 18.60 5.68 -37.17
CA GLU A 378 18.76 4.35 -37.76
C GLU A 378 17.85 3.36 -37.02
N GLU A 379 16.78 2.92 -37.68
CA GLU A 379 16.05 1.72 -37.26
C GLU A 379 16.82 0.49 -37.78
N TYR A 380 17.25 -0.39 -36.87
CA TYR A 380 17.88 -1.64 -37.28
C TYR A 380 16.78 -2.64 -37.63
N ILE A 381 16.72 -3.02 -38.91
CA ILE A 381 15.79 -4.02 -39.43
C ILE A 381 16.56 -5.30 -39.68
N ILE A 382 16.30 -6.31 -38.86
CA ILE A 382 16.87 -7.65 -39.03
C ILE A 382 15.87 -8.48 -39.84
N ASP A 383 16.29 -8.88 -41.05
CA ASP A 383 15.51 -9.77 -41.91
C ASP A 383 15.85 -11.23 -41.58
N LEU A 384 14.88 -11.95 -41.02
CA LEU A 384 15.02 -13.35 -40.59
C LEU A 384 14.52 -14.35 -41.64
N SER A 385 14.20 -13.88 -42.86
CA SER A 385 13.69 -14.74 -43.93
C SER A 385 14.63 -15.90 -44.28
N SER A 386 15.95 -15.68 -44.20
CA SER A 386 16.99 -16.69 -44.42
C SER A 386 17.38 -17.47 -43.16
N LEU A 387 17.00 -17.01 -41.96
CA LEU A 387 17.38 -17.59 -40.66
C LEU A 387 16.20 -18.35 -40.04
N THR A 388 15.68 -19.33 -40.76
CA THR A 388 14.46 -20.07 -40.38
C THR A 388 14.52 -20.70 -38.97
N PRO A 389 15.62 -21.34 -38.54
CA PRO A 389 15.69 -21.90 -37.17
C PRO A 389 15.57 -20.85 -36.07
N ILE A 390 16.22 -19.68 -36.25
CA ILE A 390 16.17 -18.57 -35.29
C ILE A 390 14.76 -17.98 -35.26
N PHE A 391 14.15 -17.79 -36.42
CA PHE A 391 12.76 -17.31 -36.53
C PHE A 391 11.77 -18.22 -35.80
N ILE A 392 11.86 -19.54 -36.01
CA ILE A 392 11.01 -20.52 -35.32
C ILE A 392 11.28 -20.49 -33.81
N GLY A 393 12.56 -20.48 -33.39
CA GLY A 393 12.93 -20.39 -31.98
C GLY A 393 12.35 -19.15 -31.29
N MET A 394 12.44 -17.98 -31.93
CA MET A 394 11.83 -16.74 -31.42
C MET A 394 10.31 -16.85 -31.26
N ILE A 395 9.62 -17.45 -32.23
CA ILE A 395 8.16 -17.64 -32.15
C ILE A 395 7.80 -18.54 -30.95
N VAL A 396 8.52 -19.65 -30.78
CA VAL A 396 8.27 -20.57 -29.65
C VAL A 396 8.46 -19.83 -28.33
N ILE A 397 9.55 -19.07 -28.16
CA ILE A 397 9.80 -18.29 -26.95
C ILE A 397 8.69 -17.25 -26.72
N ILE A 398 8.31 -16.49 -27.75
CA ILE A 398 7.25 -15.48 -27.63
C ILE A 398 5.92 -16.14 -27.25
N MET A 399 5.56 -17.27 -27.89
CA MET A 399 4.33 -18.00 -27.60
C MET A 399 4.32 -18.56 -26.18
N LEU A 400 5.45 -19.07 -25.68
CA LEU A 400 5.59 -19.52 -24.29
C LEU A 400 5.42 -18.36 -23.30
N VAL A 401 6.04 -17.21 -23.56
CA VAL A 401 5.91 -16.02 -22.71
C VAL A 401 4.47 -15.49 -22.71
N LEU A 402 3.82 -15.42 -23.88
CA LEU A 402 2.44 -14.97 -24.00
C LEU A 402 1.46 -15.95 -23.32
N GLY A 403 1.62 -17.26 -23.55
CA GLY A 403 0.81 -18.29 -22.91
C GLY A 403 0.97 -18.31 -21.40
N GLY A 404 2.21 -18.21 -20.90
CA GLY A 404 2.50 -18.08 -19.48
C GLY A 404 1.86 -16.83 -18.87
N THR A 405 1.99 -15.68 -19.54
CA THR A 405 1.35 -14.43 -19.10
C THR A 405 -0.17 -14.59 -18.94
N VAL A 406 -0.85 -15.20 -19.92
CA VAL A 406 -2.30 -15.44 -19.85
C VAL A 406 -2.66 -16.35 -18.67
N TYR A 407 -1.92 -17.45 -18.50
CA TYR A 407 -2.19 -18.41 -17.42
C TYR A 407 -2.04 -17.76 -16.04
N PHE A 408 -0.90 -17.12 -15.76
CA PHE A 408 -0.64 -16.55 -14.45
C PHE A 408 -1.50 -15.32 -14.17
N MET A 409 -1.68 -14.43 -15.15
CA MET A 409 -2.55 -13.26 -14.99
C MET A 409 -4.02 -13.66 -14.81
N GLY A 410 -4.48 -14.71 -15.52
CA GLY A 410 -5.81 -15.27 -15.38
C GLY A 410 -6.05 -15.85 -13.98
N ARG A 411 -5.08 -16.59 -13.44
CA ARG A 411 -5.14 -17.07 -12.04
C ARG A 411 -5.16 -15.94 -11.03
N HIS A 412 -4.29 -14.94 -11.20
CA HIS A 412 -4.25 -13.78 -10.32
C HIS A 412 -5.58 -13.01 -10.34
N PHE A 413 -6.16 -12.80 -11.52
CA PHE A 413 -7.48 -12.19 -11.68
C PHE A 413 -8.59 -13.00 -10.99
N MET A 414 -8.62 -14.33 -11.17
CA MET A 414 -9.62 -15.18 -10.53
C MET A 414 -9.51 -15.14 -9.01
N ALA A 415 -8.30 -15.09 -8.46
CA ALA A 415 -8.08 -14.97 -7.03
C ALA A 415 -8.69 -13.67 -6.47
N GLU A 416 -8.42 -12.53 -7.12
CA GLU A 416 -8.98 -11.22 -6.74
C GLU A 416 -10.51 -11.16 -6.90
N TYR A 417 -11.05 -11.82 -7.92
CA TYR A 417 -12.49 -11.94 -8.14
C TYR A 417 -13.17 -12.71 -6.99
N TYR A 418 -12.65 -13.88 -6.62
CA TYR A 418 -13.21 -14.65 -5.50
C TYR A 418 -13.03 -13.91 -4.18
N PHE A 419 -11.90 -13.24 -3.97
CA PHE A 419 -11.69 -12.44 -2.77
C PHE A 419 -12.68 -11.26 -2.68
N LYS A 420 -12.99 -10.58 -3.79
CA LYS A 420 -14.05 -9.57 -3.80
C LYS A 420 -15.40 -10.16 -3.39
N ARG A 421 -15.77 -11.32 -3.93
CA ARG A 421 -17.01 -12.02 -3.56
C ARG A 421 -17.06 -12.42 -2.10
N SER A 422 -15.91 -12.69 -1.47
CA SER A 422 -15.87 -12.95 -0.03
C SER A 422 -16.19 -11.69 0.77
N LEU A 423 -15.72 -10.51 0.33
CA LEU A 423 -16.08 -9.23 0.93
C LEU A 423 -17.57 -8.89 0.74
N ASP A 424 -18.13 -9.18 -0.43
CA ASP A 424 -19.57 -9.01 -0.67
C ASP A 424 -20.41 -9.89 0.25
N ALA A 425 -19.92 -11.10 0.58
CA ALA A 425 -20.59 -12.00 1.52
C ALA A 425 -20.65 -11.47 2.96
N ILE A 426 -19.77 -10.52 3.33
CA ILE A 426 -19.85 -9.82 4.63
C ILE A 426 -21.10 -8.95 4.68
N ALA A 427 -21.40 -8.24 3.58
CA ALA A 427 -22.61 -7.41 3.47
C ALA A 427 -23.89 -8.28 3.47
N ASP A 428 -23.83 -9.47 2.89
CA ASP A 428 -24.91 -10.47 2.93
C ASP A 428 -25.03 -11.20 4.29
N ASN A 429 -24.14 -10.92 5.25
CA ASN A 429 -24.03 -11.60 6.54
C ASN A 429 -23.92 -13.14 6.40
N SER A 430 -23.19 -13.61 5.38
CA SER A 430 -23.06 -15.03 5.03
C SER A 430 -21.64 -15.55 5.30
N LEU A 431 -21.41 -16.08 6.51
CA LEU A 431 -20.12 -16.65 6.92
C LEU A 431 -19.68 -17.82 6.01
N GLN A 432 -20.62 -18.64 5.54
CA GLN A 432 -20.33 -19.75 4.62
C GLN A 432 -19.76 -19.22 3.29
N ARG A 433 -20.42 -18.25 2.66
CA ARG A 433 -19.94 -17.67 1.40
C ARG A 433 -18.63 -16.92 1.57
N LEU A 434 -18.43 -16.24 2.71
CA LEU A 434 -17.16 -15.60 3.06
C LEU A 434 -16.03 -16.64 3.05
N TYR A 435 -16.22 -17.73 3.79
CA TYR A 435 -15.25 -18.82 3.92
C TYR A 435 -14.93 -19.49 2.57
N GLU A 436 -15.95 -19.94 1.83
CA GLU A 436 -15.77 -20.66 0.56
C GLU A 436 -15.07 -19.80 -0.50
N ASN A 437 -15.37 -18.50 -0.56
CA ASN A 437 -14.75 -17.61 -1.53
C ASN A 437 -13.31 -17.26 -1.15
N GLN A 438 -12.98 -17.09 0.15
CA GLN A 438 -11.58 -16.94 0.59
C GLN A 438 -10.75 -18.20 0.29
N ALA A 439 -11.30 -19.39 0.58
CA ALA A 439 -10.65 -20.66 0.27
C ALA A 439 -10.38 -20.81 -1.25
N ARG A 440 -11.35 -20.45 -2.10
CA ARG A 440 -11.16 -20.41 -3.56
C ARG A 440 -10.12 -19.39 -3.99
N ALA A 441 -10.10 -18.20 -3.39
CA ALA A 441 -9.08 -17.19 -3.70
C ALA A 441 -7.66 -17.72 -3.45
N LEU A 442 -7.45 -18.40 -2.33
CA LEU A 442 -6.18 -19.06 -2.00
C LEU A 442 -5.82 -20.21 -2.96
N GLN A 443 -6.81 -20.98 -3.43
CA GLN A 443 -6.55 -22.00 -4.47
C GLN A 443 -5.99 -21.37 -5.75
N PHE A 444 -6.45 -20.18 -6.15
CA PHE A 444 -5.93 -19.49 -7.33
C PHE A 444 -4.61 -18.76 -7.08
N ASN A 445 -4.43 -18.18 -5.89
CA ASN A 445 -3.23 -17.47 -5.47
C ASN A 445 -2.90 -17.71 -3.99
N ASN A 446 -2.07 -18.71 -3.71
CA ASN A 446 -1.58 -19.05 -2.37
C ASN A 446 -0.29 -18.29 -1.99
N ASN A 447 0.07 -17.24 -2.73
CA ASN A 447 1.25 -16.42 -2.44
C ASN A 447 0.85 -15.00 -2.03
N ASN A 448 -0.43 -14.74 -1.79
CA ASN A 448 -0.89 -13.46 -1.30
C ASN A 448 -0.98 -13.51 0.23
N GLU A 449 -0.11 -12.75 0.90
CA GLU A 449 -0.01 -12.73 2.35
C GLU A 449 -1.32 -12.31 3.01
N GLU A 450 -2.02 -11.34 2.42
CA GLU A 450 -3.28 -10.82 2.95
C GLU A 450 -4.40 -11.86 2.87
N PHE A 451 -4.41 -12.71 1.84
CA PHE A 451 -5.40 -13.78 1.75
C PHE A 451 -5.24 -14.78 2.90
N HIS A 452 -4.00 -15.16 3.21
CA HIS A 452 -3.70 -16.01 4.36
C HIS A 452 -4.07 -15.33 5.69
N GLN A 453 -3.72 -14.05 5.87
CA GLN A 453 -4.09 -13.30 7.07
C GLN A 453 -5.61 -13.25 7.29
N GLN A 454 -6.36 -12.89 6.26
CA GLN A 454 -7.82 -12.72 6.33
C GLN A 454 -8.55 -14.06 6.49
N PHE A 455 -8.04 -15.10 5.84
CA PHE A 455 -8.59 -16.45 6.00
C PHE A 455 -8.28 -17.01 7.40
N ALA A 456 -7.11 -16.72 7.98
CA ALA A 456 -6.81 -17.07 9.36
C ALA A 456 -7.81 -16.43 10.35
N GLN A 457 -8.10 -15.14 10.18
CA GLN A 457 -9.08 -14.42 11.01
C GLN A 457 -10.50 -14.97 10.84
N THR A 458 -10.89 -15.30 9.60
CA THR A 458 -12.21 -15.88 9.32
C THR A 458 -12.36 -17.27 9.94
N ASN A 459 -11.31 -18.09 9.92
CA ASN A 459 -11.31 -19.38 10.59
C ASN A 459 -11.47 -19.24 12.12
N LEU A 460 -10.83 -18.25 12.76
CA LEU A 460 -11.09 -17.96 14.18
C LEU A 460 -12.51 -17.50 14.43
N LEU A 461 -13.09 -16.68 13.55
CA LEU A 461 -14.48 -16.26 13.66
C LEU A 461 -15.44 -17.46 13.58
N VAL A 462 -15.18 -18.42 12.68
CA VAL A 462 -15.95 -19.68 12.61
C VAL A 462 -15.84 -20.46 13.92
N ALA A 463 -14.63 -20.64 14.45
CA ALA A 463 -14.40 -21.33 15.72
C ALA A 463 -15.13 -20.65 16.89
N ASN A 464 -15.02 -19.33 17.00
CA ASN A 464 -15.63 -18.55 18.08
C ASN A 464 -17.16 -18.57 18.01
N ASN A 465 -17.74 -18.47 16.81
CA ASN A 465 -19.20 -18.52 16.65
C ASN A 465 -19.79 -19.87 17.05
N LEU A 466 -19.11 -20.97 16.74
CA LEU A 466 -19.51 -22.31 17.17
C LEU A 466 -19.30 -22.52 18.68
N ALA A 467 -18.17 -22.01 19.21
CA ALA A 467 -17.86 -22.11 20.64
C ALA A 467 -18.76 -21.24 21.53
N ALA A 468 -19.39 -20.20 20.98
CA ALA A 468 -20.32 -19.34 21.71
C ALA A 468 -21.69 -20.00 21.98
N VAL A 469 -21.99 -21.12 21.32
CA VAL A 469 -23.18 -21.94 21.59
C VAL A 469 -23.02 -22.60 22.97
N ASP A 470 -24.12 -22.84 23.70
CA ASP A 470 -24.08 -23.45 25.05
C ASP A 470 -23.20 -24.73 25.04
N PRO A 471 -22.17 -24.83 25.90
CA PRO A 471 -21.32 -26.02 26.02
C PRO A 471 -22.07 -27.35 26.12
N LYS A 472 -23.30 -27.33 26.64
CA LYS A 472 -24.17 -28.50 26.79
C LYS A 472 -24.86 -28.94 25.50
N THR A 473 -24.94 -28.07 24.50
CA THR A 473 -25.60 -28.34 23.20
C THR A 473 -24.61 -28.54 22.06
N LEU A 474 -23.31 -28.30 22.27
CA LEU A 474 -22.24 -28.58 21.32
C LEU A 474 -22.15 -30.07 20.99
N THR A 475 -22.34 -30.41 19.70
CA THR A 475 -22.18 -31.78 19.20
C THR A 475 -20.70 -32.14 19.01
N ASP A 476 -20.39 -33.44 18.88
CA ASP A 476 -19.02 -33.89 18.56
C ASP A 476 -18.54 -33.33 17.21
N GLN A 477 -19.47 -33.16 16.27
CA GLN A 477 -19.22 -32.54 14.97
C GLN A 477 -18.82 -31.06 15.11
N ASP A 478 -19.48 -30.32 16.01
CA ASP A 478 -19.16 -28.91 16.28
C ASP A 478 -17.77 -28.79 16.91
N ARG A 479 -17.44 -29.66 17.86
CA ARG A 479 -16.10 -29.72 18.49
C ARG A 479 -15.01 -30.02 17.46
N GLN A 480 -15.27 -30.97 16.56
CA GLN A 480 -14.35 -31.29 15.47
C GLN A 480 -14.17 -30.10 14.51
N THR A 481 -15.26 -29.40 14.18
CA THR A 481 -15.24 -28.23 13.29
C THR A 481 -14.47 -27.07 13.92
N ILE A 482 -14.66 -26.82 15.23
CA ILE A 482 -13.89 -25.83 15.99
C ILE A 482 -12.40 -26.15 15.94
N ALA A 483 -12.03 -27.40 16.22
CA ALA A 483 -10.63 -27.83 16.19
C ALA A 483 -10.01 -27.67 14.78
N GLN A 484 -10.76 -28.03 13.73
CA GLN A 484 -10.33 -27.86 12.34
C GLN A 484 -10.16 -26.38 11.96
N ALA A 485 -11.09 -25.53 12.36
CA ALA A 485 -11.04 -24.10 12.10
C ALA A 485 -9.86 -23.44 12.83
N ILE A 486 -9.63 -23.78 14.10
CA ILE A 486 -8.45 -23.33 14.84
C ILE A 486 -7.16 -23.78 14.14
N GLN A 487 -7.07 -25.06 13.75
CA GLN A 487 -5.88 -25.57 13.07
C GLN A 487 -5.63 -24.87 11.73
N ALA A 488 -6.69 -24.64 10.95
CA ALA A 488 -6.61 -23.87 9.72
C ALA A 488 -6.13 -22.44 10.00
N ALA A 489 -6.67 -21.75 11.00
CA ALA A 489 -6.21 -20.41 11.36
C ALA A 489 -4.70 -20.34 11.65
N ILE A 490 -4.17 -21.33 12.38
CA ILE A 490 -2.73 -21.42 12.67
C ILE A 490 -1.93 -21.67 11.40
N VAL A 491 -2.36 -22.61 10.54
CA VAL A 491 -1.66 -22.96 9.29
C VAL A 491 -1.60 -21.74 8.37
N GLU A 492 -2.71 -21.04 8.21
CA GLU A 492 -2.79 -19.87 7.33
C GLU A 492 -1.95 -18.70 7.86
N ALA A 493 -1.99 -18.42 9.16
CA ALA A 493 -1.14 -17.39 9.75
C ALA A 493 0.36 -17.73 9.66
N LYS A 494 0.74 -19.01 9.79
CA LYS A 494 2.11 -19.48 9.54
C LYS A 494 2.49 -19.38 8.06
N ALA A 495 1.57 -19.64 7.14
CA ALA A 495 1.81 -19.46 5.71
C ALA A 495 2.12 -17.98 5.38
N ALA A 496 1.40 -17.04 5.99
CA ALA A 496 1.69 -15.61 5.86
C ALA A 496 3.11 -15.25 6.35
N THR A 497 3.54 -15.74 7.52
CA THR A 497 4.91 -15.50 8.02
C THR A 497 5.97 -16.19 7.18
N ALA A 498 5.68 -17.36 6.61
CA ALA A 498 6.59 -18.06 5.70
C ALA A 498 6.75 -17.32 4.36
N LEU A 499 5.69 -16.73 3.82
CA LEU A 499 5.74 -15.94 2.58
C LEU A 499 6.57 -14.66 2.77
N ASN A 500 6.41 -13.97 3.89
CA ASN A 500 7.24 -12.81 4.22
C ASN A 500 7.50 -12.71 5.74
N PRO A 501 8.66 -13.19 6.22
CA PRO A 501 9.01 -13.12 7.63
C PRO A 501 9.44 -11.73 8.08
N GLN A 502 9.59 -10.77 7.17
CA GLN A 502 10.04 -9.41 7.47
C GLN A 502 8.87 -8.44 7.69
N LYS A 503 7.62 -8.83 7.40
CA LYS A 503 6.45 -7.98 7.62
C LYS A 503 5.87 -8.23 9.01
N VAL A 504 5.82 -7.16 9.80
CA VAL A 504 5.32 -7.15 11.18
C VAL A 504 3.89 -7.69 11.28
N THR A 505 3.05 -7.33 10.30
CA THR A 505 1.63 -7.69 10.24
C THR A 505 1.40 -9.20 10.14
N ASN A 506 2.31 -9.94 9.51
CA ASN A 506 2.24 -11.41 9.45
C ASN A 506 2.42 -12.02 10.85
N TRP A 507 3.46 -11.57 11.57
CA TRP A 507 3.72 -12.01 12.94
C TRP A 507 2.65 -11.57 13.93
N GLN A 508 2.11 -10.35 13.77
CA GLN A 508 0.97 -9.88 14.58
C GLN A 508 -0.26 -10.74 14.38
N THR A 509 -0.56 -11.12 13.13
CA THR A 509 -1.69 -12.01 12.83
C THR A 509 -1.49 -13.38 13.48
N LEU A 510 -0.29 -13.96 13.38
CA LEU A 510 0.04 -15.22 14.03
C LEU A 510 -0.05 -15.13 15.56
N ALA A 511 0.46 -14.05 16.15
CA ALA A 511 0.36 -13.79 17.59
C ALA A 511 -1.11 -13.64 18.03
N GLY A 512 -1.93 -12.96 17.24
CA GLY A 512 -3.37 -12.82 17.46
C GLY A 512 -4.10 -14.17 17.43
N VAL A 513 -3.74 -15.04 16.47
CA VAL A 513 -4.26 -16.43 16.41
C VAL A 513 -3.88 -17.19 17.67
N TYR A 514 -2.61 -17.17 18.08
CA TYR A 514 -2.17 -17.86 19.30
C TYR A 514 -2.82 -17.32 20.56
N ARG A 515 -3.00 -16.00 20.66
CA ARG A 515 -3.71 -15.36 21.76
C ARG A 515 -5.15 -15.85 21.89
N GLN A 516 -5.87 -16.05 20.79
CA GLN A 516 -7.27 -16.49 20.84
C GLN A 516 -7.44 -17.94 21.28
N ILE A 517 -6.41 -18.78 21.11
CA ILE A 517 -6.46 -20.21 21.44
C ILE A 517 -5.77 -20.54 22.78
N VAL A 518 -5.40 -19.52 23.55
CA VAL A 518 -4.77 -19.63 24.87
C VAL A 518 -5.52 -20.58 25.81
N ASN A 519 -6.86 -20.52 25.81
CA ASN A 519 -7.68 -21.36 26.69
C ASN A 519 -7.90 -22.78 26.14
N VAL A 520 -7.45 -23.05 24.91
CA VAL A 520 -7.68 -24.31 24.19
C VAL A 520 -6.40 -25.13 24.07
N ALA A 521 -5.25 -24.48 23.92
CA ALA A 521 -3.95 -25.14 23.76
C ALA A 521 -2.98 -24.69 24.85
N GLU A 522 -2.47 -25.65 25.62
CA GLU A 522 -1.59 -25.41 26.78
C GLU A 522 -0.34 -24.57 26.44
N ASN A 523 0.26 -24.81 25.26
CA ASN A 523 1.47 -24.10 24.81
C ASN A 523 1.19 -22.78 24.05
N ALA A 524 -0.08 -22.44 23.78
CA ALA A 524 -0.45 -21.21 23.08
C ALA A 524 0.08 -19.91 23.72
N PRO A 525 0.19 -19.78 25.05
CA PRO A 525 0.79 -18.59 25.67
C PRO A 525 2.23 -18.36 25.21
N VAL A 526 3.04 -19.43 25.20
CA VAL A 526 4.44 -19.39 24.78
C VAL A 526 4.55 -19.05 23.30
N TRP A 527 3.69 -19.65 22.47
CA TRP A 527 3.65 -19.34 21.04
C TRP A 527 3.24 -17.89 20.76
N ALA A 528 2.25 -17.36 21.48
CA ALA A 528 1.83 -15.97 21.37
C ALA A 528 2.96 -15.00 21.75
N VAL A 529 3.64 -15.26 22.88
CA VAL A 529 4.79 -14.47 23.33
C VAL A 529 5.89 -14.47 22.26
N SER A 530 6.25 -15.65 21.73
CA SER A 530 7.28 -15.76 20.70
C SER A 530 6.92 -14.98 19.43
N ALA A 531 5.69 -15.09 18.95
CA ALA A 531 5.24 -14.36 17.76
C ALA A 531 5.22 -12.83 17.98
N TYR A 532 4.75 -12.36 19.14
CA TYR A 532 4.81 -10.93 19.49
C TYR A 532 6.24 -10.42 19.65
N GLN A 533 7.16 -11.22 20.19
CA GLN A 533 8.58 -10.87 20.25
C GLN A 533 9.16 -10.67 18.84
N GLN A 534 8.80 -11.53 17.87
CA GLN A 534 9.19 -11.31 16.47
C GLN A 534 8.60 -10.01 15.91
N SER A 535 7.32 -9.71 16.18
CA SER A 535 6.74 -8.41 15.80
C SER A 535 7.51 -7.23 16.40
N ILE A 536 7.91 -7.31 17.67
CA ILE A 536 8.67 -6.25 18.35
C ILE A 536 10.06 -6.08 17.74
N VAL A 537 10.74 -7.17 17.36
CA VAL A 537 12.01 -7.07 16.64
C VAL A 537 11.83 -6.36 15.30
N LEU A 538 10.69 -6.57 14.64
CA LEU A 538 10.40 -5.99 13.33
C LEU A 538 9.84 -4.54 13.37
N ASP A 539 9.26 -4.12 14.49
CA ASP A 539 8.76 -2.76 14.77
C ASP A 539 9.06 -2.35 16.22
N PRO A 540 10.34 -2.02 16.52
CA PRO A 540 10.80 -1.88 17.90
C PRO A 540 10.18 -0.70 18.65
N ARG A 541 9.64 0.29 17.92
CA ARG A 541 9.09 1.53 18.45
C ARG A 541 7.58 1.60 18.40
N ASN A 542 6.90 0.48 18.17
CA ASN A 542 5.45 0.43 18.20
C ASN A 542 4.92 0.19 19.62
N PRO A 543 4.21 1.18 20.21
CA PRO A 543 3.65 1.03 21.55
C PRO A 543 2.57 -0.07 21.60
N LEU A 544 1.83 -0.30 20.52
CA LEU A 544 0.77 -1.30 20.45
C LEU A 544 1.30 -2.71 20.67
N LEU A 545 2.45 -3.03 20.09
CA LEU A 545 3.06 -4.35 20.27
C LEU A 545 3.47 -4.62 21.73
N ARG A 546 3.86 -3.57 22.47
CA ARG A 546 4.17 -3.69 23.90
C ARG A 546 2.92 -3.86 24.73
N LEU A 547 1.86 -3.13 24.38
CA LEU A 547 0.56 -3.28 25.02
C LEU A 547 -0.03 -4.68 24.78
N ASP A 548 0.02 -5.18 23.56
CA ASP A 548 -0.51 -6.51 23.22
C ASP A 548 0.25 -7.63 23.95
N LEU A 549 1.58 -7.59 23.94
CA LEU A 549 2.40 -8.57 24.67
C LEU A 549 2.23 -8.43 26.18
N GLY A 550 2.15 -7.21 26.70
CA GLY A 550 1.89 -6.95 28.13
C GLY A 550 0.54 -7.51 28.55
N GLY A 551 -0.48 -7.42 27.69
CA GLY A 551 -1.79 -8.02 27.91
C GLY A 551 -1.75 -9.54 28.03
N ILE A 552 -0.87 -10.22 27.29
CA ILE A 552 -0.64 -11.66 27.45
C ILE A 552 -0.07 -11.96 28.84
N TYR A 553 1.00 -11.28 29.25
CA TYR A 553 1.59 -11.49 30.58
C TYR A 553 0.61 -11.17 31.72
N TYR A 554 -0.18 -10.10 31.56
CA TYR A 554 -1.22 -9.72 32.52
C TYR A 554 -2.31 -10.81 32.65
N LEU A 555 -2.74 -11.42 31.54
CA LEU A 555 -3.73 -12.49 31.54
C LEU A 555 -3.26 -13.72 32.34
N PHE A 556 -1.96 -14.01 32.33
CA PHE A 556 -1.35 -15.09 33.11
C PHE A 556 -0.79 -14.64 34.46
N GLU A 557 -1.24 -13.48 34.95
CA GLU A 557 -0.88 -12.94 36.26
C GLU A 557 0.63 -12.70 36.45
N ASN A 558 1.42 -12.70 35.37
CA ASN A 558 2.82 -12.28 35.39
C ASN A 558 2.89 -10.75 35.33
N PHE A 559 2.49 -10.11 36.43
CA PHE A 559 2.37 -8.67 36.52
C PHE A 559 3.72 -7.94 36.43
N ASP A 560 4.83 -8.61 36.75
CA ASP A 560 6.17 -8.02 36.63
C ASP A 560 6.58 -7.76 35.18
N GLU A 561 6.41 -8.74 34.31
CA GLU A 561 6.68 -8.56 32.88
C GLU A 561 5.63 -7.68 32.20
N ALA A 562 4.37 -7.78 32.62
CA ALA A 562 3.31 -6.88 32.15
C ALA A 562 3.63 -5.42 32.47
N GLN A 563 4.10 -5.12 33.69
CA GLN A 563 4.49 -3.77 34.10
C GLN A 563 5.59 -3.22 33.18
N LYS A 564 6.69 -3.97 32.98
CA LYS A 564 7.81 -3.53 32.13
C LYS A 564 7.36 -3.19 30.72
N LEU A 565 6.47 -4.00 30.14
CA LEU A 565 5.97 -3.78 28.78
C LEU A 565 5.00 -2.60 28.70
N PHE A 566 4.11 -2.43 29.69
CA PHE A 566 3.23 -1.27 29.72
C PHE A 566 3.97 0.04 30.00
N GLU A 567 5.02 0.03 30.82
CA GLU A 567 5.93 1.17 31.00
C GLU A 567 6.62 1.55 29.67
N GLN A 568 7.06 0.55 28.88
CA GLN A 568 7.60 0.80 27.55
C GLN A 568 6.55 1.36 26.58
N ALA A 569 5.31 0.86 26.63
CA ALA A 569 4.21 1.39 25.83
C ALA A 569 3.94 2.87 26.14
N VAL A 570 3.87 3.21 27.44
CA VAL A 570 3.74 4.60 27.93
C VAL A 570 4.94 5.45 27.51
N SER A 571 6.17 4.95 27.62
CA SER A 571 7.36 5.68 27.19
C SER A 571 7.37 5.97 25.68
N LEU A 572 6.90 5.02 24.87
CA LEU A 572 6.80 5.15 23.41
C LEU A 572 5.64 6.05 22.97
N LYS A 573 4.58 6.18 23.79
CA LYS A 573 3.40 7.01 23.54
C LYS A 573 2.81 7.51 24.88
N PRO A 574 3.34 8.62 25.43
CA PRO A 574 2.96 9.12 26.77
C PRO A 574 1.54 9.67 26.86
N ASP A 575 0.90 9.94 25.74
CA ASP A 575 -0.46 10.47 25.62
C ASP A 575 -1.42 9.40 25.10
N TRP A 576 -1.21 8.13 25.50
CA TRP A 576 -2.13 7.02 25.18
C TRP A 576 -2.81 6.50 26.43
N ALA A 577 -4.05 6.97 26.64
CA ALA A 577 -4.87 6.61 27.79
C ALA A 577 -4.96 5.10 28.03
N ASN A 578 -5.08 4.29 26.96
CA ASN A 578 -5.16 2.83 27.09
C ASN A 578 -3.87 2.21 27.68
N ALA A 579 -2.69 2.72 27.34
CA ALA A 579 -1.44 2.21 27.93
C ALA A 579 -1.33 2.54 29.42
N HIS A 580 -1.69 3.77 29.80
CA HIS A 580 -1.77 4.17 31.21
C HIS A 580 -2.80 3.37 32.00
N TYR A 581 -3.94 3.05 31.38
CA TYR A 581 -5.00 2.25 32.00
C TYR A 581 -4.52 0.83 32.32
N ASN A 582 -3.87 0.15 31.37
CA ASN A 582 -3.32 -1.19 31.59
C ASN A 582 -2.19 -1.17 32.63
N LEU A 583 -1.34 -0.13 32.63
CA LEU A 583 -0.30 0.04 33.64
C LEU A 583 -0.90 0.27 35.04
N ALA A 584 -1.93 1.11 35.16
CA ALA A 584 -2.62 1.38 36.42
C ALA A 584 -3.23 0.11 37.03
N TRP A 585 -3.92 -0.70 36.22
CA TRP A 585 -4.45 -2.00 36.67
C TRP A 585 -3.35 -2.98 37.07
N THR A 586 -2.23 -2.98 36.35
CA THR A 586 -1.08 -3.81 36.69
C THR A 586 -0.50 -3.41 38.05
N TYR A 587 -0.32 -2.11 38.31
CA TYR A 587 0.10 -1.62 39.62
C TYR A 587 -0.89 -1.99 40.74
N TYR A 588 -2.19 -1.87 40.48
CA TYR A 588 -3.23 -2.24 41.43
C TYR A 588 -3.16 -3.72 41.78
N LYS A 589 -3.01 -4.61 40.79
CA LYS A 589 -2.86 -6.05 40.99
C LYS A 589 -1.59 -6.43 41.74
N LYS A 590 -0.52 -5.65 41.57
CA LYS A 590 0.73 -5.79 42.34
C LYS A 590 0.66 -5.21 43.76
N GLY A 591 -0.43 -4.55 44.14
CA GLY A 591 -0.56 -3.87 45.45
C GLY A 591 0.20 -2.54 45.54
N ILE A 592 0.70 -2.01 44.42
CA ILE A 592 1.41 -0.72 44.35
C ILE A 592 0.36 0.39 44.15
N PHE A 593 -0.48 0.58 45.16
CA PHE A 593 -1.70 1.37 45.04
C PHE A 593 -1.46 2.87 44.75
N GLY A 594 -0.36 3.44 45.25
CA GLY A 594 0.00 4.84 44.95
C GLY A 594 0.21 5.07 43.45
N SER A 595 1.09 4.27 42.83
CA SER A 595 1.35 4.34 41.39
C SER A 595 0.11 3.98 40.56
N ALA A 596 -0.75 3.09 41.05
CA ALA A 596 -2.03 2.78 40.39
C ALA A 596 -2.94 4.02 40.31
N VAL A 597 -3.04 4.79 41.41
CA VAL A 597 -3.78 6.06 41.45
C VAL A 597 -3.17 7.08 40.50
N ASP A 598 -1.85 7.25 40.52
CA ASP A 598 -1.15 8.22 39.66
C ASP A 598 -1.42 7.96 38.18
N GLN A 599 -1.27 6.70 37.74
CA GLN A 599 -1.51 6.32 36.35
C GLN A 599 -2.98 6.48 35.96
N MET A 600 -3.91 6.07 36.82
CA MET A 600 -5.35 6.23 36.54
C MET A 600 -5.76 7.71 36.50
N GLN A 601 -5.12 8.58 37.29
CA GLN A 601 -5.33 10.02 37.25
C GLN A 601 -4.90 10.62 35.89
N ILE A 602 -3.81 10.11 35.29
CA ILE A 602 -3.39 10.47 33.93
C ILE A 602 -4.44 10.00 32.90
N VAL A 603 -4.96 8.78 33.04
CA VAL A 603 -6.03 8.27 32.14
C VAL A 603 -7.21 9.23 32.12
N VAL A 604 -7.74 9.60 33.29
CA VAL A 604 -8.85 10.56 33.40
C VAL A 604 -8.50 11.92 32.78
N GLY A 605 -7.24 12.37 32.90
CA GLY A 605 -6.78 13.62 32.29
C GLY A 605 -6.59 13.56 30.76
N LEU A 606 -6.34 12.38 30.19
CA LEU A 606 -6.19 12.16 28.76
C LEU A 606 -7.52 11.89 28.04
N LEU A 607 -8.52 11.38 28.76
CA LEU A 607 -9.86 11.14 28.22
C LEU A 607 -10.68 12.43 28.19
N ASP A 608 -11.36 12.66 27.08
CA ASP A 608 -12.31 13.76 26.95
C ASP A 608 -13.73 13.27 27.29
N ALA A 609 -14.30 13.83 28.36
CA ALA A 609 -15.64 13.48 28.83
C ALA A 609 -16.76 13.79 27.80
N ALA A 610 -16.53 14.70 26.85
CA ALA A 610 -17.51 15.03 25.81
C ALA A 610 -17.52 13.98 24.69
N THR A 611 -16.34 13.50 24.28
CA THR A 611 -16.20 12.55 23.15
C THR A 611 -16.18 11.09 23.60
N GLN A 612 -15.74 10.80 24.83
CA GLN A 612 -15.58 9.45 25.39
C GLN A 612 -16.23 9.32 26.78
N PRO A 613 -17.54 9.59 26.92
CA PRO A 613 -18.20 9.69 28.22
C PRO A 613 -18.19 8.39 29.01
N GLU A 614 -18.31 7.23 28.36
CA GLU A 614 -18.34 5.93 29.04
C GLU A 614 -16.96 5.51 29.54
N ASP A 615 -15.92 5.68 28.71
CA ASP A 615 -14.54 5.42 29.12
C ASP A 615 -14.12 6.36 30.25
N TYR A 616 -14.50 7.64 30.17
CA TYR A 616 -14.24 8.62 31.21
C TYR A 616 -14.91 8.24 32.53
N LYS A 617 -16.20 7.88 32.52
CA LYS A 617 -16.93 7.43 33.72
C LYS A 617 -16.30 6.16 34.31
N ALA A 618 -15.93 5.20 33.48
CA ALA A 618 -15.29 3.97 33.91
C ALA A 618 -13.92 4.24 34.56
N ALA A 619 -13.10 5.07 33.93
CA ALA A 619 -11.80 5.49 34.46
C ALA A 619 -11.95 6.27 35.78
N GLN A 620 -12.92 7.19 35.88
CA GLN A 620 -13.20 7.95 37.10
C GLN A 620 -13.64 7.03 38.25
N LYS A 621 -14.52 6.06 37.97
CA LYS A 621 -14.93 5.07 38.96
C LYS A 621 -13.74 4.25 39.47
N ASN A 622 -12.91 3.75 38.55
CA ASN A 622 -11.71 3.00 38.92
C ASN A 622 -10.73 3.85 39.74
N LEU A 623 -10.58 5.13 39.40
CA LEU A 623 -9.75 6.07 40.16
C LEU A 623 -10.23 6.23 41.61
N ASP A 624 -11.54 6.38 41.80
CA ASP A 624 -12.14 6.53 43.13
C ASP A 624 -11.97 5.24 43.96
N ASP A 625 -12.18 4.07 43.34
CA ASP A 625 -11.97 2.75 43.95
C ASP A 625 -10.48 2.54 44.33
N PHE A 626 -9.56 2.96 43.46
CA PHE A 626 -8.12 2.87 43.71
C PHE A 626 -7.70 3.80 44.84
N LYS A 627 -8.21 5.04 44.88
CA LYS A 627 -7.96 6.00 45.98
C LYS A 627 -8.46 5.45 47.32
N LYS A 628 -9.67 4.87 47.35
CA LYS A 628 -10.21 4.25 48.58
C LYS A 628 -9.34 3.11 49.08
N THR A 629 -8.89 2.25 48.17
CA THR A 629 -7.99 1.12 48.50
C THR A 629 -6.65 1.65 49.03
N TYR A 630 -6.05 2.62 48.35
CA TYR A 630 -4.79 3.25 48.77
C TYR A 630 -4.88 3.85 50.18
N GLN A 631 -5.94 4.60 50.49
CA GLN A 631 -6.08 5.18 51.83
C GLN A 631 -6.31 4.14 52.91
N THR A 632 -7.08 3.09 52.61
CA THR A 632 -7.29 1.99 53.56
C THR A 632 -5.95 1.32 53.92
N GLU A 633 -5.07 1.09 52.94
CA GLU A 633 -3.75 0.50 53.19
C GLU A 633 -2.78 1.47 53.87
N LEU A 634 -2.84 2.76 53.55
CA LEU A 634 -2.04 3.79 54.22
C LEU A 634 -2.39 3.89 55.71
N GLU A 635 -3.67 3.88 56.05
CA GLU A 635 -4.15 3.86 57.44
C GLU A 635 -3.68 2.61 58.19
N LYS A 636 -3.71 1.43 57.56
CA LYS A 636 -3.18 0.19 58.15
C LYS A 636 -1.69 0.28 58.44
N LEU A 637 -0.90 0.82 57.51
CA LEU A 637 0.54 1.02 57.69
C LEU A 637 0.85 1.98 58.84
N GLN A 638 0.10 3.09 58.93
CA GLN A 638 0.25 4.05 60.03
C GLN A 638 -0.11 3.44 61.39
N GLN A 639 -1.17 2.63 61.45
CA GLN A 639 -1.55 1.90 62.67
C GLN A 639 -0.50 0.86 63.08
N GLN A 640 0.09 0.15 62.12
CA GLN A 640 1.18 -0.80 62.38
C GLN A 640 2.45 -0.11 62.89
N GLN A 641 2.81 1.04 62.32
CA GLN A 641 3.94 1.85 62.80
C GLN A 641 3.68 2.45 64.18
N ALA A 642 2.45 2.88 64.46
CA ALA A 642 2.05 3.36 65.78
C ALA A 642 2.08 2.24 66.86
N ALA A 643 1.84 0.99 66.47
CA ALA A 643 1.90 -0.17 67.36
C ALA A 643 3.34 -0.68 67.64
N GLN A 644 4.35 -0.27 66.88
CA GLN A 644 5.75 -0.72 66.99
C GLN A 644 6.69 0.28 67.71
N GLY A 645 6.16 1.24 68.49
CA GLY A 645 6.88 2.43 68.96
C GLY A 645 8.32 2.26 69.50
N GLY A 646 9.25 3.07 68.96
CA GLY A 646 10.59 3.32 69.53
C GLY A 646 11.45 4.36 68.78
N THR A 647 11.35 5.65 69.19
CA THR A 647 12.20 6.85 68.92
C THR A 647 12.41 7.40 67.49
N PRO A 648 12.24 8.73 67.28
CA PRO A 648 12.48 9.39 66.00
C PRO A 648 13.95 9.79 65.83
N GLN A 649 14.65 9.19 64.86
CA GLN A 649 15.81 9.84 64.24
C GLN A 649 15.38 10.38 62.88
N GLY A 650 15.47 11.71 62.76
CA GLY A 650 15.07 12.44 61.58
C GLY A 650 15.91 12.07 60.36
N THR A 651 15.23 11.83 59.27
CA THR A 651 15.66 12.27 57.94
C THR A 651 14.45 12.89 57.27
N ALA A 652 14.61 14.14 56.83
CA ALA A 652 13.62 14.91 56.10
C ALA A 652 13.05 14.11 54.90
N PRO A 653 11.83 14.43 54.43
CA PRO A 653 11.33 13.85 53.19
C PRO A 653 12.34 14.16 52.10
N ALA A 654 12.89 13.14 51.45
CA ALA A 654 13.62 13.35 50.22
C ALA A 654 12.68 14.11 49.26
N ALA A 655 13.18 15.23 48.74
CA ALA A 655 12.54 15.97 47.66
C ALA A 655 12.11 14.99 46.55
N PRO A 656 11.04 15.30 45.77
CA PRO A 656 10.65 14.47 44.64
C PRO A 656 11.90 14.17 43.82
N SER A 657 12.28 12.90 43.76
CA SER A 657 13.42 12.45 42.97
C SER A 657 13.24 13.00 41.58
N GLU A 658 14.17 13.87 41.16
CA GLU A 658 14.25 14.32 39.78
C GLU A 658 14.06 13.13 38.87
N LEU A 659 13.23 13.31 37.85
CA LEU A 659 12.94 12.34 36.81
C LEU A 659 14.26 12.04 36.05
N ASN A 660 15.10 11.19 36.63
CA ASN A 660 16.24 10.61 35.95
C ASN A 660 15.69 9.57 34.98
N LEU A 661 15.39 10.03 33.76
CA LEU A 661 15.18 9.14 32.64
C LEU A 661 16.42 8.25 32.53
N PRO A 662 16.31 6.92 32.68
CA PRO A 662 17.41 6.05 32.37
C PRO A 662 17.80 6.30 30.91
N SER A 663 19.09 6.55 30.69
CA SER A 663 19.65 6.50 29.33
C SER A 663 19.28 5.13 28.74
N PRO A 664 18.85 5.06 27.46
CA PRO A 664 18.38 3.82 26.88
C PRO A 664 19.43 2.73 27.11
N PRO A 665 19.06 1.56 27.67
CA PRO A 665 20.02 0.49 27.83
C PRO A 665 20.61 0.18 26.45
N ALA A 666 21.93 0.16 26.37
CA ALA A 666 22.62 -0.36 25.20
C ALA A 666 22.01 -1.73 24.91
N THR A 667 21.48 -1.89 23.70
CA THR A 667 20.84 -3.12 23.24
C THR A 667 21.90 -4.21 23.16
N GLN A 668 22.18 -4.88 24.27
CA GLN A 668 22.83 -6.18 24.27
C GLN A 668 21.72 -7.24 24.23
N LEU A 669 21.24 -7.50 23.02
CA LEU A 669 20.53 -8.73 22.68
C LEU A 669 21.56 -9.86 22.56
N ASP A 670 22.25 -10.18 23.65
CA ASP A 670 23.08 -11.37 23.70
C ASP A 670 22.23 -12.56 24.13
N GLN A 671 21.55 -13.14 23.14
CA GLN A 671 21.51 -14.59 22.90
C GLN A 671 20.61 -14.84 21.69
N LYS A 672 21.24 -15.27 20.60
CA LYS A 672 20.58 -15.98 19.51
C LYS A 672 20.09 -17.30 20.11
N ILE A 673 18.86 -17.34 20.60
CA ILE A 673 18.25 -18.58 21.09
C ILE A 673 17.95 -19.43 19.86
N GLU A 674 18.69 -20.53 19.71
CA GLU A 674 18.41 -21.54 18.70
C GLU A 674 17.04 -22.16 19.00
N LEU A 675 16.19 -22.16 17.98
CA LEU A 675 14.85 -22.75 18.02
C LEU A 675 14.97 -24.24 18.36
N PRO A 676 14.02 -24.83 19.12
CA PRO A 676 13.78 -26.27 19.09
C PRO A 676 13.63 -26.73 17.62
N GLU A 677 14.12 -27.92 17.26
CA GLU A 677 14.08 -28.42 15.86
C GLU A 677 12.65 -28.49 15.28
N ASP A 678 11.66 -28.61 16.15
CA ASP A 678 10.22 -28.60 15.93
C ASP A 678 9.59 -27.19 15.80
N ALA A 679 10.39 -26.14 15.99
CA ALA A 679 10.04 -24.73 15.77
C ALA A 679 10.82 -24.09 14.60
N SER A 680 11.64 -24.84 13.88
CA SER A 680 12.42 -24.36 12.73
C SER A 680 11.68 -24.61 11.39
N PRO A 681 11.56 -23.62 10.49
CA PRO A 681 10.87 -23.78 9.20
C PRO A 681 11.77 -24.49 8.16
N GLY A 682 12.12 -25.75 8.43
CA GLY A 682 13.01 -26.53 7.56
C GLY A 682 12.89 -28.06 7.62
N ALA A 683 12.26 -28.65 8.64
CA ALA A 683 12.13 -30.10 8.74
C ALA A 683 10.80 -30.59 8.15
N ASN A 684 10.69 -30.60 6.81
CA ASN A 684 9.92 -31.55 6.01
C ASN A 684 9.92 -31.10 4.54
N VAL A 685 11.09 -31.20 3.92
CA VAL A 685 11.21 -31.46 2.48
C VAL A 685 12.12 -32.68 2.36
N GLN A 686 11.50 -33.85 2.18
CA GLN A 686 12.07 -34.95 1.41
C GLN A 686 11.10 -35.31 0.31
#